data_AF-A0A481RLJ7-F1
#
_entry.id   AF-A0A481RLJ7-F1
#
_cell.length_a   1.000
_cell.length_b   1.000
_cell.length_c   1.000
_cell.angle_alpha   90.00
_cell.angle_beta   90.00
_cell.angle_gamma   90.00
#
_symmetry.space_group_name_H-M   'P 1'
#
loop_
_entity.id
_entity.type
_entity.pdbx_description
1 polymer ?
#
loop_
_entity_poly.entity_id
_entity_poly.type
_entity_poly.pdbx_seq_one_letter_code
_entity_poly.pdbx_strand_id
1 'polypeptide(L)'
;MDEIYEEVDAHSHHRDDLIAWWDNHHDHLTQEQCDNLFDWIIDDPFAYFPLVIRLTLDTADTGPEFAENLERLSPHIDADLAWGKFYTVFRERMQDNPDLAQELYSELPVDIEDWTHPIIGPVFAGLPRDDATNELCRLLESHEETKVKAGIRGLMATFEDTELPPKLVDSLVQLADDPEFHGYVLQANTAVFIANSDLWEHTLEIGRTNPDYVPQILQQYGRYIEHDHLADYLALAEHGMAEDTVDDIPVHYLYTDFADMTDQLADFTVTLSEHRLTTAKQLVDHIADENDAILSAVFDRIDTFPSAFHAVETVFAAGEDNPAQLVDLVIDQYDTAHRRVMLQLLQKAVGELFFATSYERSTATTIADFLTSLDAPAFVRSVDRALIEQEPDDDEHHNKEVYYHLYNVLNDHLDNREYEQSTLTRLDEYPQLKAHFHRRLTRKLDQGTYHPMLNLLQNDAETYLQFLEENWRRIPSAKQQQLLGDAFESTLSEIGFLLWLDTQGLSYDIDVPLHDHQTGNELEKDVDVVVDGNYIEIRTPQTWRNLKVANRALGIPNTAYNKIADKFKSDYAGSAELTSELVFIALDITQSEIFPEEIIASLYGSLKIQLTYDTDTGQAVDDRPVRDADDALQGWSLLDDNLNGVIWYTARITTDTDGTQKLQVDGDVVPNPHHKDEDNAQYCSTLADTLF
;
A
#
# COMPACT_ATOMS: atom_id res chain seq x y z
N MET A 1 47.32 -41.28 2.20
CA MET A 1 46.31 -40.30 2.62
C MET A 1 46.86 -38.91 2.50
N ASP A 2 47.98 -38.57 3.14
CA ASP A 2 48.58 -37.22 3.06
C ASP A 2 48.77 -36.69 1.62
N GLU A 3 49.29 -37.51 0.69
CA GLU A 3 49.43 -37.13 -0.73
C GLU A 3 48.08 -36.90 -1.43
N ILE A 4 47.07 -37.71 -1.11
CA ILE A 4 45.70 -37.56 -1.65
C ILE A 4 45.06 -36.26 -1.11
N TYR A 5 45.25 -35.95 0.18
CA TYR A 5 44.72 -34.74 0.78
C TYR A 5 45.36 -33.49 0.20
N GLU A 6 46.69 -33.48 0.02
CA GLU A 6 47.40 -32.35 -0.61
C GLU A 6 46.96 -32.12 -2.06
N GLU A 7 46.73 -33.18 -2.83
CA GLU A 7 46.22 -33.07 -4.20
C GLU A 7 44.79 -32.54 -4.26
N VAL A 8 43.90 -33.05 -3.40
CA VAL A 8 42.49 -32.61 -3.36
C VAL A 8 42.36 -31.17 -2.84
N ASP A 9 43.10 -30.79 -1.80
CA ASP A 9 43.12 -29.43 -1.24
C ASP A 9 43.57 -28.38 -2.28
N ALA A 10 44.55 -28.74 -3.13
CA ALA A 10 45.04 -27.90 -4.22
C ALA A 10 43.97 -27.57 -5.27
N HIS A 11 42.90 -28.37 -5.33
CA HIS A 11 41.75 -28.19 -6.22
C HIS A 11 40.49 -27.73 -5.49
N SER A 12 40.58 -27.42 -4.18
CA SER A 12 39.45 -26.89 -3.42
C SER A 12 38.84 -25.67 -4.13
N HIS A 13 37.51 -25.55 -4.13
CA HIS A 13 36.75 -24.51 -4.81
C HIS A 13 36.78 -24.53 -6.36
N HIS A 14 37.55 -25.43 -6.99
CA HIS A 14 37.61 -25.60 -8.44
C HIS A 14 36.84 -26.83 -8.90
N ARG A 15 35.55 -26.63 -9.20
CA ARG A 15 34.59 -27.71 -9.50
C ARG A 15 35.05 -28.68 -10.60
N ASP A 16 35.55 -28.17 -11.73
CA ASP A 16 35.95 -29.01 -12.86
C ASP A 16 37.23 -29.80 -12.55
N ASP A 17 38.14 -29.21 -11.78
CA ASP A 17 39.39 -29.85 -11.36
C ASP A 17 39.13 -30.98 -10.37
N LEU A 18 38.20 -30.80 -9.43
CA LEU A 18 37.78 -31.87 -8.51
C LEU A 18 37.09 -33.05 -9.22
N ILE A 19 36.28 -32.77 -10.24
CA ILE A 19 35.67 -33.82 -11.08
C ILE A 19 36.76 -34.55 -11.86
N ALA A 20 37.66 -33.82 -12.51
CA ALA A 20 38.76 -34.42 -13.26
C ALA A 20 39.70 -35.22 -12.35
N TRP A 21 39.92 -34.77 -11.11
CA TRP A 21 40.69 -35.52 -10.13
C TRP A 21 40.00 -36.83 -9.79
N TRP A 22 38.69 -36.83 -9.47
CA TRP A 22 37.93 -38.05 -9.19
C TRP A 22 37.99 -39.05 -10.34
N ASP A 23 37.70 -38.60 -11.56
CA ASP A 23 37.65 -39.45 -12.75
C ASP A 23 39.00 -40.15 -13.02
N ASN A 24 40.12 -39.50 -12.68
CA ASN A 24 41.47 -40.06 -12.88
C ASN A 24 41.95 -40.99 -11.76
N HIS A 25 41.35 -40.94 -10.56
CA HIS A 25 41.92 -41.60 -9.37
C HIS A 25 40.99 -42.62 -8.71
N HIS A 26 39.66 -42.54 -8.90
CA HIS A 26 38.70 -43.37 -8.16
C HIS A 26 38.95 -44.89 -8.30
N ASP A 27 39.31 -45.38 -9.50
CA ASP A 27 39.64 -46.79 -9.77
C ASP A 27 40.84 -47.35 -8.96
N HIS A 28 41.60 -46.48 -8.31
CA HIS A 28 42.82 -46.82 -7.57
C HIS A 28 42.71 -46.57 -6.06
N LEU A 29 41.57 -46.05 -5.60
CA LEU A 29 41.30 -45.83 -4.18
C LEU A 29 40.63 -47.07 -3.56
N THR A 30 41.04 -47.43 -2.35
CA THR A 30 40.30 -48.41 -1.54
C THR A 30 39.10 -47.74 -0.87
N GLN A 31 38.10 -48.53 -0.47
CA GLN A 31 36.95 -48.02 0.28
C GLN A 31 37.36 -47.25 1.54
N GLU A 32 38.32 -47.77 2.31
CA GLU A 32 38.89 -47.08 3.48
C GLU A 32 39.50 -45.71 3.12
N GLN A 33 40.11 -45.57 1.94
CA GLN A 33 40.64 -44.28 1.49
C GLN A 33 39.52 -43.32 1.08
N CYS A 34 38.46 -43.81 0.44
CA CYS A 34 37.27 -43.03 0.11
C CYS A 34 36.54 -42.54 1.37
N ASP A 35 36.37 -43.41 2.37
CA ASP A 35 35.71 -43.07 3.63
C ASP A 35 36.48 -42.02 4.41
N ASN A 36 37.81 -42.19 4.54
CA ASN A 36 38.67 -41.21 5.18
C ASN A 36 38.68 -39.86 4.43
N LEU A 37 38.56 -39.89 3.10
CA LEU A 37 38.48 -38.68 2.29
C LEU A 37 37.15 -37.96 2.49
N PHE A 38 36.04 -38.69 2.52
CA PHE A 38 34.71 -38.13 2.81
C PHE A 38 34.68 -37.46 4.19
N ASP A 39 35.13 -38.17 5.23
CA ASP A 39 35.15 -37.64 6.60
C ASP A 39 36.04 -36.39 6.75
N TRP A 40 37.06 -36.25 5.90
CA TRP A 40 37.92 -35.08 5.91
C TRP A 40 37.29 -33.85 5.25
N ILE A 41 36.54 -34.04 4.15
CA ILE A 41 35.97 -32.91 3.37
C ILE A 41 34.57 -32.48 3.81
N ILE A 42 33.84 -33.34 4.54
CA ILE A 42 32.42 -33.12 4.84
C ILE A 42 32.16 -31.95 5.81
N ASP A 43 33.18 -31.52 6.55
CA ASP A 43 33.13 -30.33 7.41
C ASP A 43 33.06 -29.01 6.61
N ASP A 44 33.47 -29.02 5.32
CA ASP A 44 33.31 -27.91 4.37
C ASP A 44 32.82 -28.45 3.01
N PRO A 45 31.56 -28.90 2.94
CA PRO A 45 31.08 -29.65 1.79
C PRO A 45 31.04 -28.79 0.52
N PHE A 46 30.97 -27.46 0.64
CA PHE A 46 30.87 -26.57 -0.52
C PHE A 46 32.21 -26.33 -1.21
N ALA A 47 33.33 -26.30 -0.47
CA ALA A 47 34.67 -26.26 -1.06
C ALA A 47 34.98 -27.51 -1.89
N TYR A 48 34.38 -28.64 -1.55
CA TYR A 48 34.63 -29.96 -2.16
C TYR A 48 33.40 -30.59 -2.82
N PHE A 49 32.38 -29.79 -3.12
CA PHE A 49 31.03 -30.25 -3.41
C PHE A 49 30.90 -31.34 -4.47
N PRO A 50 31.59 -31.28 -5.63
CA PRO A 50 31.51 -32.35 -6.62
C PRO A 50 32.07 -33.68 -6.08
N LEU A 51 33.11 -33.61 -5.27
CA LEU A 51 33.78 -34.79 -4.71
C LEU A 51 32.95 -35.41 -3.59
N VAL A 52 32.27 -34.60 -2.76
CA VAL A 52 31.29 -35.08 -1.78
C VAL A 52 30.19 -35.89 -2.47
N ILE A 53 29.57 -35.34 -3.53
CA ILE A 53 28.53 -36.04 -4.31
C ILE A 53 29.07 -37.36 -4.86
N ARG A 54 30.27 -37.36 -5.45
CA ARG A 54 30.90 -38.54 -6.04
C ARG A 54 31.21 -39.60 -4.98
N LEU A 55 31.77 -39.21 -3.84
CA LEU A 55 32.07 -40.14 -2.75
C LEU A 55 30.81 -40.77 -2.17
N THR A 56 29.72 -40.00 -2.03
CA THR A 56 28.44 -40.54 -1.57
C THR A 56 27.82 -41.50 -2.59
N LEU A 57 27.77 -41.10 -3.87
CA LEU A 57 27.00 -41.82 -4.88
C LEU A 57 27.80 -42.92 -5.58
N ASP A 58 29.10 -42.74 -5.87
CA ASP A 58 29.86 -43.64 -6.74
C ASP A 58 30.60 -44.76 -6.00
N THR A 59 30.69 -44.71 -4.67
CA THR A 59 31.44 -45.71 -3.88
C THR A 59 30.58 -46.85 -3.32
N ALA A 60 29.27 -46.81 -3.55
CA ALA A 60 28.34 -47.83 -3.08
C ALA A 60 27.63 -48.52 -4.25
N ASP A 61 27.72 -49.86 -4.25
CA ASP A 61 27.13 -50.74 -5.27
C ASP A 61 25.93 -51.54 -4.75
N THR A 62 25.66 -51.50 -3.44
CA THR A 62 24.58 -52.23 -2.79
C THR A 62 23.68 -51.31 -1.97
N GLY A 63 22.40 -51.65 -1.82
CA GLY A 63 21.46 -50.88 -1.00
C GLY A 63 21.97 -50.50 0.40
N PRO A 64 22.53 -51.44 1.21
CA PRO A 64 23.02 -51.14 2.56
C PRO A 64 24.18 -50.16 2.61
N GLU A 65 25.19 -50.32 1.75
CA GLU A 65 26.34 -49.41 1.67
C GLU A 65 25.89 -48.01 1.22
N PHE A 66 24.90 -47.97 0.32
CA PHE A 66 24.33 -46.73 -0.17
C PHE A 66 23.54 -46.00 0.93
N ALA A 67 22.77 -46.74 1.73
CA ALA A 67 22.05 -46.20 2.88
C ALA A 67 23.01 -45.61 3.92
N GLU A 68 24.12 -46.28 4.23
CA GLU A 68 25.15 -45.79 5.16
C GLU A 68 25.79 -44.48 4.66
N ASN A 69 26.13 -44.41 3.37
CA ASN A 69 26.68 -43.19 2.77
C ASN A 69 25.70 -42.01 2.81
N LEU A 70 24.41 -42.28 2.56
CA LEU A 70 23.37 -41.25 2.62
C LEU A 70 23.08 -40.80 4.06
N GLU A 71 23.07 -41.74 5.02
CA GLU A 71 22.93 -41.43 6.45
C GLU A 71 24.08 -40.53 6.91
N ARG A 72 25.32 -40.83 6.49
CA ARG A 72 26.51 -40.00 6.77
C ARG A 72 26.40 -38.59 6.18
N LEU A 73 25.85 -38.47 4.97
CA LEU A 73 25.66 -37.17 4.32
C LEU A 73 24.53 -36.35 4.95
N SER A 74 23.51 -37.01 5.50
CA SER A 74 22.25 -36.37 5.88
C SER A 74 22.34 -35.20 6.85
N PRO A 75 23.26 -35.16 7.86
CA PRO A 75 23.34 -34.01 8.75
C PRO A 75 23.85 -32.74 8.07
N HIS A 76 24.40 -32.86 6.85
CA HIS A 76 25.02 -31.76 6.11
C HIS A 76 24.11 -31.22 4.99
N ILE A 77 22.99 -31.91 4.72
CA ILE A 77 21.98 -31.43 3.80
C ILE A 77 21.05 -30.46 4.54
N ASP A 78 21.57 -29.26 4.81
CA ASP A 78 20.71 -28.14 5.19
C ASP A 78 19.84 -27.76 3.99
N ALA A 79 18.68 -27.14 4.24
CA ALA A 79 17.71 -26.69 3.23
C ALA A 79 18.24 -25.55 2.32
N ASP A 80 19.52 -25.57 1.99
CA ASP A 80 20.23 -24.71 1.06
C ASP A 80 20.00 -25.20 -0.38
N LEU A 81 19.61 -24.28 -1.26
CA LEU A 81 19.41 -24.50 -2.70
C LEU A 81 20.66 -25.08 -3.39
N ALA A 82 21.84 -24.91 -2.81
CA ALA A 82 23.10 -25.45 -3.33
C ALA A 82 23.10 -26.99 -3.47
N TRP A 83 22.32 -27.72 -2.66
CA TRP A 83 22.19 -29.18 -2.73
C TRP A 83 21.36 -29.69 -3.92
N GLY A 84 20.72 -28.81 -4.70
CA GLY A 84 19.91 -29.20 -5.86
C GLY A 84 20.65 -30.08 -6.89
N LYS A 85 21.97 -29.87 -7.05
CA LYS A 85 22.80 -30.71 -7.93
C LYS A 85 22.91 -32.15 -7.42
N PHE A 86 23.07 -32.36 -6.11
CA PHE A 86 23.11 -33.70 -5.52
C PHE A 86 21.81 -34.45 -5.82
N TYR A 87 20.65 -33.84 -5.55
CA TYR A 87 19.36 -34.46 -5.79
C TYR A 87 19.11 -34.79 -7.26
N THR A 88 19.62 -33.96 -8.18
CA THR A 88 19.55 -34.24 -9.63
C THR A 88 20.32 -35.50 -9.98
N VAL A 89 21.60 -35.58 -9.60
CA VAL A 89 22.47 -36.74 -9.92
C VAL A 89 21.97 -38.00 -9.21
N PHE A 90 21.51 -37.87 -7.97
CA PHE A 90 20.95 -38.99 -7.22
C PHE A 90 19.67 -39.54 -7.87
N ARG A 91 18.75 -38.66 -8.30
CA ARG A 91 17.54 -39.06 -9.04
C ARG A 91 17.89 -39.80 -10.33
N GLU A 92 18.82 -39.28 -11.13
CA GLU A 92 19.30 -39.94 -12.35
C GLU A 92 19.85 -41.34 -12.05
N ARG A 93 20.69 -41.47 -11.02
CA ARG A 93 21.25 -42.77 -10.62
C ARG A 93 20.19 -43.78 -10.21
N MET A 94 19.17 -43.36 -9.45
CA MET A 94 18.06 -44.25 -9.05
C MET A 94 17.21 -44.68 -10.24
N GLN A 95 16.93 -43.76 -11.18
CA GLN A 95 16.17 -44.06 -12.40
C GLN A 95 16.93 -45.00 -13.34
N ASP A 96 18.26 -44.85 -13.44
CA ASP A 96 19.11 -45.71 -14.27
C ASP A 96 19.31 -47.11 -13.66
N ASN A 97 19.08 -47.28 -12.35
CA ASN A 97 19.31 -48.53 -11.62
C ASN A 97 18.11 -48.94 -10.73
N PRO A 98 17.02 -49.47 -11.32
CA PRO A 98 15.83 -49.86 -10.55
C PRO A 98 16.07 -50.93 -9.48
N ASP A 99 16.98 -51.88 -9.73
CA ASP A 99 17.35 -52.91 -8.76
C ASP A 99 17.99 -52.27 -7.50
N LEU A 100 18.89 -51.30 -7.70
CA LEU A 100 19.51 -50.55 -6.60
C LEU A 100 18.48 -49.70 -5.86
N ALA A 101 17.54 -49.06 -6.56
CA ALA A 101 16.45 -48.30 -5.94
C ALA A 101 15.59 -49.21 -5.05
N GLN A 102 15.29 -50.43 -5.48
CA GLN A 102 14.51 -51.39 -4.70
C GLN A 102 15.28 -51.95 -3.49
N GLU A 103 16.58 -52.24 -3.65
CA GLU A 103 17.45 -52.61 -2.54
C GLU A 103 17.52 -51.47 -1.51
N LEU A 104 17.81 -50.25 -1.94
CA LEU A 104 17.89 -49.08 -1.08
C LEU A 104 16.56 -48.81 -0.36
N TYR A 105 15.42 -48.90 -1.07
CA TYR A 105 14.10 -48.73 -0.44
C TYR A 105 13.88 -49.70 0.73
N SER A 106 14.39 -50.93 0.62
CA SER A 106 14.24 -51.95 1.68
C SER A 106 15.09 -51.65 2.92
N GLU A 107 16.15 -50.85 2.76
CA GLU A 107 17.06 -50.45 3.84
C GLU A 107 16.64 -49.13 4.51
N LEU A 108 15.88 -48.26 3.83
CA LEU A 108 15.46 -46.98 4.38
C LEU A 108 14.31 -47.17 5.40
N PRO A 109 14.48 -46.77 6.68
CA PRO A 109 13.42 -46.86 7.68
C PRO A 109 12.43 -45.70 7.51
N VAL A 110 11.59 -45.78 6.48
CA VAL A 110 10.55 -44.79 6.12
C VAL A 110 9.60 -44.47 7.29
N ASP A 111 9.53 -45.37 8.27
CA ASP A 111 8.60 -45.31 9.39
C ASP A 111 9.17 -44.60 10.65
N ILE A 112 10.48 -44.30 10.72
CA ILE A 112 11.13 -43.95 12.00
C ILE A 112 12.12 -42.77 11.92
N GLU A 113 12.77 -42.51 10.78
CA GLU A 113 13.91 -41.58 10.74
C GLU A 113 13.73 -40.39 9.79
N ASP A 114 13.78 -39.18 10.34
CA ASP A 114 13.53 -37.92 9.62
C ASP A 114 14.52 -37.64 8.47
N TRP A 115 15.75 -38.15 8.58
CA TRP A 115 16.81 -37.92 7.59
C TRP A 115 16.55 -38.62 6.26
N THR A 116 15.65 -39.62 6.24
CA THR A 116 15.31 -40.37 5.02
C THR A 116 14.33 -39.59 4.12
N HIS A 117 13.53 -38.69 4.68
CA HIS A 117 12.49 -37.95 3.95
C HIS A 117 13.02 -37.10 2.78
N PRO A 118 14.17 -36.41 2.85
CA PRO A 118 14.72 -35.68 1.71
C PRO A 118 15.16 -36.57 0.54
N ILE A 119 15.37 -37.86 0.80
CA ILE A 119 16.02 -38.80 -0.12
C ILE A 119 15.01 -39.79 -0.71
N ILE A 120 13.89 -40.04 -0.02
CA ILE A 120 12.92 -41.07 -0.40
C ILE A 120 12.23 -40.81 -1.76
N GLY A 121 12.04 -39.56 -2.16
CA GLY A 121 11.40 -39.19 -3.42
C GLY A 121 12.12 -39.77 -4.66
N PRO A 122 13.41 -39.44 -4.87
CA PRO A 122 14.24 -40.05 -5.91
C PRO A 122 14.26 -41.59 -5.91
N VAL A 123 14.23 -42.23 -4.74
CA VAL A 123 14.18 -43.69 -4.64
C VAL A 123 12.89 -44.24 -5.22
N PHE A 124 11.73 -43.65 -4.86
CA PHE A 124 10.43 -44.00 -5.46
C PHE A 124 10.41 -43.81 -6.98
N ALA A 125 11.02 -42.73 -7.48
CA ALA A 125 11.08 -42.46 -8.91
C ALA A 125 11.92 -43.49 -9.70
N GLY A 126 12.82 -44.22 -9.03
CA GLY A 126 13.60 -45.31 -9.62
C GLY A 126 12.93 -46.69 -9.54
N LEU A 127 11.89 -46.85 -8.72
CA LEU A 127 11.17 -48.13 -8.60
C LEU A 127 10.38 -48.46 -9.87
N PRO A 128 10.14 -49.75 -10.17
CA PRO A 128 9.18 -50.14 -11.19
C PRO A 128 7.81 -49.50 -10.93
N ARG A 129 7.17 -48.96 -11.98
CA ARG A 129 5.95 -48.13 -11.87
C ARG A 129 4.83 -48.79 -11.05
N ASP A 130 4.60 -50.09 -11.26
CA ASP A 130 3.56 -50.84 -10.53
C ASP A 130 3.91 -50.99 -9.05
N ASP A 131 5.18 -51.22 -8.72
CA ASP A 131 5.66 -51.37 -7.34
C ASP A 131 5.62 -50.03 -6.61
N ALA A 132 6.09 -48.95 -7.25
CA ALA A 132 5.97 -47.59 -6.74
C ALA A 132 4.51 -47.24 -6.44
N THR A 133 3.60 -47.49 -7.39
CA THR A 133 2.17 -47.19 -7.23
C THR A 133 1.56 -47.92 -6.04
N ASN A 134 1.79 -49.24 -5.93
CA ASN A 134 1.24 -50.04 -4.84
C ASN A 134 1.77 -49.59 -3.47
N GLU A 135 3.05 -49.25 -3.39
CA GLU A 135 3.68 -48.85 -2.15
C GLU A 135 3.27 -47.43 -1.73
N LEU A 136 3.12 -46.50 -2.67
CA LEU A 136 2.58 -45.17 -2.41
C LEU A 136 1.14 -45.25 -1.89
N CYS A 137 0.27 -46.10 -2.46
CA CYS A 137 -1.06 -46.34 -1.90
C CYS A 137 -0.98 -46.82 -0.44
N ARG A 138 -0.11 -47.80 -0.15
CA ARG A 138 0.09 -48.33 1.20
C ARG A 138 0.51 -47.24 2.20
N LEU A 139 1.40 -46.34 1.80
CA LEU A 139 1.88 -45.25 2.64
C LEU A 139 0.80 -44.19 2.90
N LEU A 140 0.10 -43.76 1.85
CA LEU A 140 -0.98 -42.76 1.95
C LEU A 140 -2.17 -43.28 2.77
N GLU A 141 -2.51 -44.57 2.67
CA GLU A 141 -3.60 -45.20 3.43
C GLU A 141 -3.26 -45.45 4.92
N SER A 142 -2.01 -45.27 5.34
CA SER A 142 -1.57 -45.63 6.69
C SER A 142 -2.09 -44.70 7.80
N HIS A 143 -2.46 -43.45 7.45
CA HIS A 143 -2.86 -42.38 8.38
C HIS A 143 -1.81 -42.10 9.49
N GLU A 144 -0.56 -42.52 9.32
CA GLU A 144 0.56 -42.13 10.17
C GLU A 144 1.34 -41.00 9.48
N GLU A 145 1.51 -39.86 10.14
CA GLU A 145 2.08 -38.64 9.52
C GLU A 145 3.41 -38.86 8.80
N THR A 146 4.35 -39.57 9.43
CA THR A 146 5.67 -39.89 8.85
C THR A 146 5.54 -40.65 7.52
N LYS A 147 4.65 -41.66 7.48
CA LYS A 147 4.40 -42.48 6.28
C LYS A 147 3.69 -41.69 5.20
N VAL A 148 2.68 -40.91 5.56
CA VAL A 148 1.96 -40.04 4.64
C VAL A 148 2.94 -39.04 4.00
N LYS A 149 3.78 -38.38 4.80
CA LYS A 149 4.79 -37.44 4.32
C LYS A 149 5.77 -38.08 3.34
N ALA A 150 6.23 -39.30 3.62
CA ALA A 150 7.07 -40.06 2.70
C ALA A 150 6.32 -40.42 1.40
N GLY A 151 5.06 -40.85 1.51
CA GLY A 151 4.19 -41.15 0.37
C GLY A 151 3.96 -39.94 -0.52
N ILE A 152 3.69 -38.77 0.05
CA ILE A 152 3.49 -37.51 -0.70
C ILE A 152 4.77 -37.13 -1.46
N ARG A 153 5.94 -37.21 -0.82
CA ARG A 153 7.23 -36.94 -1.50
C ARG A 153 7.53 -37.92 -2.61
N GLY A 154 7.26 -39.21 -2.38
CA GLY A 154 7.41 -40.25 -3.40
C GLY A 154 6.47 -40.04 -4.58
N LEU A 155 5.22 -39.66 -4.31
CA LEU A 155 4.22 -39.33 -5.34
C LEU A 155 4.68 -38.15 -6.19
N MET A 156 5.07 -37.03 -5.55
CA MET A 156 5.57 -35.84 -6.26
C MET A 156 6.75 -36.17 -7.17
N ALA A 157 7.75 -36.91 -6.67
CA ALA A 157 8.95 -37.24 -7.45
C ALA A 157 8.68 -38.24 -8.60
N THR A 158 7.68 -39.11 -8.45
CA THR A 158 7.37 -40.17 -9.42
C THR A 158 6.38 -39.72 -10.50
N PHE A 159 5.53 -38.74 -10.17
CA PHE A 159 4.39 -38.36 -11.01
C PHE A 159 4.31 -36.87 -11.39
N GLU A 160 5.33 -36.05 -11.09
CA GLU A 160 5.40 -34.60 -11.38
C GLU A 160 4.76 -34.21 -12.74
N ASP A 161 5.14 -34.88 -13.82
CA ASP A 161 4.67 -34.60 -15.18
C ASP A 161 3.84 -35.73 -15.82
N THR A 162 3.19 -36.58 -15.00
CA THR A 162 2.43 -37.73 -15.52
C THR A 162 1.08 -37.91 -14.84
N GLU A 163 0.12 -38.44 -15.58
CA GLU A 163 -1.19 -38.81 -15.02
C GLU A 163 -1.04 -39.80 -13.86
N LEU A 164 -1.77 -39.53 -12.78
CA LEU A 164 -1.87 -40.39 -11.62
C LEU A 164 -2.74 -41.61 -11.94
N PRO A 165 -2.30 -42.81 -11.55
CA PRO A 165 -3.14 -43.99 -11.49
C PRO A 165 -4.40 -43.71 -10.65
N PRO A 166 -5.60 -44.15 -11.06
CA PRO A 166 -6.84 -43.89 -10.34
C PRO A 166 -6.82 -44.26 -8.86
N LYS A 167 -6.09 -45.33 -8.51
CA LYS A 167 -5.94 -45.75 -7.10
C LYS A 167 -5.22 -44.72 -6.23
N LEU A 168 -4.25 -43.98 -6.78
CA LEU A 168 -3.55 -42.95 -6.04
C LEU A 168 -4.41 -41.69 -5.89
N VAL A 169 -5.24 -41.38 -6.88
CA VAL A 169 -6.27 -40.35 -6.76
C VAL A 169 -7.24 -40.71 -5.63
N ASP A 170 -7.77 -41.95 -5.62
CA ASP A 170 -8.64 -42.44 -4.55
C ASP A 170 -7.96 -42.35 -3.16
N SER A 171 -6.67 -42.69 -3.06
CA SER A 171 -5.91 -42.57 -1.80
C SER A 171 -5.77 -41.11 -1.34
N LEU A 172 -5.51 -40.16 -2.25
CA LEU A 172 -5.43 -38.73 -1.93
C LEU A 172 -6.80 -38.17 -1.49
N VAL A 173 -7.88 -38.58 -2.15
CA VAL A 173 -9.24 -38.19 -1.78
C VAL A 173 -9.59 -38.70 -0.38
N GLN A 174 -9.30 -39.98 -0.10
CA GLN A 174 -9.54 -40.54 1.23
C GLN A 174 -8.69 -39.85 2.31
N LEU A 175 -7.45 -39.48 1.99
CA LEU A 175 -6.58 -38.77 2.92
C LEU A 175 -7.09 -37.36 3.23
N ALA A 176 -7.72 -36.70 2.25
CA ALA A 176 -8.34 -35.38 2.43
C ALA A 176 -9.58 -35.37 3.34
N ASP A 177 -10.17 -36.53 3.63
CA ASP A 177 -11.26 -36.64 4.63
C ASP A 177 -10.78 -36.30 6.05
N ASP A 178 -9.46 -36.32 6.30
CA ASP A 178 -8.84 -35.98 7.57
C ASP A 178 -8.16 -34.59 7.51
N PRO A 179 -8.65 -33.59 8.26
CA PRO A 179 -8.10 -32.23 8.28
C PRO A 179 -6.62 -32.15 8.66
N GLU A 180 -6.09 -33.12 9.42
CA GLU A 180 -4.67 -33.14 9.80
C GLU A 180 -3.74 -33.30 8.59
N PHE A 181 -4.24 -33.85 7.49
CA PHE A 181 -3.45 -34.10 6.27
C PHE A 181 -3.72 -33.13 5.12
N HIS A 182 -4.62 -32.15 5.28
CA HIS A 182 -4.97 -31.18 4.22
C HIS A 182 -3.74 -30.49 3.62
N GLY A 183 -2.82 -29.98 4.44
CA GLY A 183 -1.60 -29.33 3.95
C GLY A 183 -0.73 -30.25 3.07
N TYR A 184 -0.65 -31.54 3.40
CA TYR A 184 0.10 -32.52 2.62
C TYR A 184 -0.60 -32.88 1.30
N VAL A 185 -1.93 -33.02 1.32
CA VAL A 185 -2.72 -33.27 0.10
C VAL A 185 -2.61 -32.08 -0.86
N LEU A 186 -2.70 -30.84 -0.35
CA LEU A 186 -2.53 -29.64 -1.17
C LEU A 186 -1.15 -29.58 -1.82
N GLN A 187 -0.10 -29.96 -1.09
CA GLN A 187 1.26 -30.04 -1.62
C GLN A 187 1.36 -31.07 -2.77
N ALA A 188 0.77 -32.26 -2.60
CA ALA A 188 0.73 -33.28 -3.65
C ALA A 188 -0.03 -32.79 -4.88
N ASN A 189 -1.28 -32.34 -4.70
CA ASN A 189 -2.14 -31.90 -5.80
C ASN A 189 -1.47 -30.81 -6.64
N THR A 190 -0.81 -29.84 -5.98
CA THR A 190 -0.11 -28.74 -6.67
C THR A 190 1.02 -29.27 -7.55
N ALA A 191 1.80 -30.22 -7.03
CA ALA A 191 2.99 -30.74 -7.71
C ALA A 191 2.66 -31.55 -8.96
N VAL A 192 1.51 -32.22 -8.99
CA VAL A 192 1.08 -33.06 -10.13
C VAL A 192 0.00 -32.40 -10.98
N PHE A 193 -0.36 -31.15 -10.68
CA PHE A 193 -1.54 -30.47 -11.22
C PHE A 193 -1.56 -30.43 -12.76
N ILE A 194 -0.41 -30.16 -13.38
CA ILE A 194 -0.28 -30.00 -14.83
C ILE A 194 -0.82 -31.23 -15.59
N ALA A 195 -0.54 -32.43 -15.08
CA ALA A 195 -0.99 -33.67 -15.69
C ALA A 195 -2.32 -34.20 -15.09
N ASN A 196 -2.86 -33.54 -14.06
CA ASN A 196 -3.99 -34.02 -13.26
C ASN A 196 -4.91 -32.87 -12.82
N SER A 197 -5.37 -32.07 -13.79
CA SER A 197 -6.22 -30.89 -13.54
C SER A 197 -7.53 -31.21 -12.81
N ASP A 198 -8.04 -32.45 -12.95
CA ASP A 198 -9.25 -32.91 -12.25
C ASP A 198 -9.11 -32.86 -10.71
N LEU A 199 -7.89 -32.83 -10.18
CA LEU A 199 -7.65 -32.63 -8.73
C LEU A 199 -8.05 -31.23 -8.25
N TRP A 200 -8.32 -30.29 -9.16
CA TRP A 200 -8.77 -28.95 -8.83
C TRP A 200 -10.02 -28.96 -7.94
N GLU A 201 -11.03 -29.77 -8.29
CA GLU A 201 -12.27 -29.85 -7.52
C GLU A 201 -12.01 -30.28 -6.07
N HIS A 202 -11.07 -31.19 -5.85
CA HIS A 202 -10.68 -31.65 -4.52
C HIS A 202 -9.92 -30.57 -3.74
N THR A 203 -9.02 -29.84 -4.40
CA THR A 203 -8.33 -28.70 -3.80
C THR A 203 -9.32 -27.60 -3.38
N LEU A 204 -10.31 -27.30 -4.23
CA LEU A 204 -11.39 -26.35 -3.90
C LEU A 204 -12.19 -26.79 -2.68
N GLU A 205 -12.54 -28.07 -2.58
CA GLU A 205 -13.31 -28.60 -1.44
C GLU A 205 -12.55 -28.46 -0.12
N ILE A 206 -11.24 -28.69 -0.12
CA ILE A 206 -10.38 -28.43 1.05
C ILE A 206 -10.47 -26.96 1.45
N GLY A 207 -10.31 -26.02 0.51
CA GLY A 207 -10.38 -24.59 0.82
C GLY A 207 -11.77 -24.13 1.28
N ARG A 208 -12.85 -24.69 0.73
CA ARG A 208 -14.23 -24.38 1.13
C ARG A 208 -14.55 -24.90 2.53
N THR A 209 -14.09 -26.10 2.87
CA THR A 209 -14.34 -26.74 4.17
C THR A 209 -13.42 -26.23 5.26
N ASN A 210 -12.22 -25.77 4.89
CA ASN A 210 -11.21 -25.23 5.81
C ASN A 210 -10.58 -23.94 5.25
N PRO A 211 -11.21 -22.78 5.50
CA PRO A 211 -10.82 -21.49 4.94
C PRO A 211 -9.38 -21.04 5.25
N ASP A 212 -8.75 -21.57 6.30
CA ASP A 212 -7.36 -21.27 6.67
C ASP A 212 -6.36 -21.69 5.59
N TYR A 213 -6.73 -22.64 4.72
CA TYR A 213 -5.90 -23.07 3.60
C TYR A 213 -6.09 -22.24 2.32
N VAL A 214 -7.11 -21.37 2.25
CA VAL A 214 -7.38 -20.58 1.03
C VAL A 214 -6.18 -19.73 0.60
N PRO A 215 -5.47 -19.00 1.49
CA PRO A 215 -4.29 -18.22 1.09
C PRO A 215 -3.21 -19.09 0.43
N GLN A 216 -2.95 -20.27 0.99
CA GLN A 216 -2.00 -21.22 0.44
C GLN A 216 -2.44 -21.69 -0.95
N ILE A 217 -3.73 -22.03 -1.12
CA ILE A 217 -4.27 -22.49 -2.40
C ILE A 217 -4.14 -21.40 -3.46
N LEU A 218 -4.58 -20.17 -3.17
CA LEU A 218 -4.49 -19.05 -4.11
C LEU A 218 -3.04 -18.81 -4.55
N GLN A 219 -2.11 -18.79 -3.59
CA GLN A 219 -0.69 -18.57 -3.88
C GLN A 219 -0.05 -19.69 -4.71
N GLN A 220 -0.37 -20.95 -4.39
CA GLN A 220 0.24 -22.11 -5.04
C GLN A 220 -0.33 -22.34 -6.45
N TYR A 221 -1.64 -22.14 -6.64
CA TYR A 221 -2.33 -22.44 -7.89
C TYR A 221 -2.42 -21.26 -8.86
N GLY A 222 -2.21 -20.01 -8.43
CA GLY A 222 -2.31 -18.84 -9.30
C GLY A 222 -1.48 -18.93 -10.59
N ARG A 223 -0.33 -19.62 -10.57
CA ARG A 223 0.54 -19.84 -11.73
C ARG A 223 0.17 -21.03 -12.63
N TYR A 224 -0.82 -21.82 -12.23
CA TYR A 224 -1.20 -23.07 -12.87
C TYR A 224 -2.63 -23.08 -13.40
N ILE A 225 -3.51 -22.23 -12.86
CA ILE A 225 -4.88 -22.13 -13.33
C ILE A 225 -4.93 -21.74 -14.82
N GLU A 226 -5.99 -22.19 -15.49
CA GLU A 226 -6.29 -21.90 -16.89
C GLU A 226 -7.68 -21.24 -16.95
N HIS A 227 -8.12 -20.78 -18.12
CA HIS A 227 -9.39 -20.05 -18.27
C HIS A 227 -10.60 -20.80 -17.71
N ASP A 228 -10.65 -22.13 -17.86
CA ASP A 228 -11.73 -22.96 -17.35
C ASP A 228 -11.74 -23.05 -15.81
N HIS A 229 -10.63 -22.74 -15.14
CA HIS A 229 -10.48 -22.76 -13.68
C HIS A 229 -10.76 -21.40 -13.02
N LEU A 230 -10.70 -20.30 -13.79
CA LEU A 230 -10.73 -18.93 -13.25
C LEU A 230 -11.96 -18.67 -12.38
N ALA A 231 -13.16 -19.07 -12.83
CA ALA A 231 -14.39 -18.79 -12.11
C ALA A 231 -14.39 -19.41 -10.69
N ASP A 232 -13.92 -20.65 -10.56
CA ASP A 232 -13.81 -21.31 -9.27
C ASP A 232 -12.68 -20.72 -8.40
N TYR A 233 -11.58 -20.29 -9.02
CA TYR A 233 -10.49 -19.61 -8.32
C TYR A 233 -10.96 -18.29 -7.71
N LEU A 234 -11.67 -17.47 -8.48
CA LEU A 234 -12.25 -16.22 -7.99
C LEU A 234 -13.28 -16.47 -6.88
N ALA A 235 -14.17 -17.46 -7.06
CA ALA A 235 -15.14 -17.82 -6.03
C ALA A 235 -14.48 -18.30 -4.73
N LEU A 236 -13.34 -19.02 -4.82
CA LEU A 236 -12.57 -19.41 -3.64
C LEU A 236 -11.93 -18.19 -2.95
N ALA A 237 -11.40 -17.24 -3.72
CA ALA A 237 -10.86 -16.00 -3.19
C ALA A 237 -11.94 -15.17 -2.47
N GLU A 238 -13.13 -15.05 -3.05
CA GLU A 238 -14.28 -14.40 -2.41
C GLU A 238 -14.68 -15.09 -1.11
N HIS A 239 -14.70 -16.44 -1.10
CA HIS A 239 -14.96 -17.21 0.12
C HIS A 239 -13.92 -16.94 1.21
N GLY A 240 -12.63 -16.92 0.88
CA GLY A 240 -11.56 -16.61 1.83
C GLY A 240 -11.60 -15.16 2.36
N MET A 241 -12.02 -14.20 1.53
CA MET A 241 -12.27 -12.82 1.96
C MET A 241 -13.46 -12.72 2.92
N ALA A 242 -14.55 -13.45 2.63
CA ALA A 242 -15.74 -13.45 3.48
C ALA A 242 -15.51 -14.09 4.86
N GLU A 243 -14.58 -15.05 4.94
CA GLU A 243 -14.16 -15.71 6.20
C GLU A 243 -12.99 -15.01 6.90
N ASP A 244 -12.54 -13.84 6.40
CA ASP A 244 -11.39 -13.07 6.93
C ASP A 244 -10.07 -13.88 7.00
N THR A 245 -9.88 -14.87 6.12
CA THR A 245 -8.64 -15.67 6.07
C THR A 245 -7.63 -15.19 5.04
N VAL A 246 -8.09 -14.43 4.04
CA VAL A 246 -7.26 -13.92 2.95
C VAL A 246 -7.06 -12.41 3.10
N ASP A 247 -5.83 -12.02 3.46
CA ASP A 247 -5.45 -10.61 3.55
C ASP A 247 -4.90 -10.04 2.23
N ASP A 248 -4.28 -10.87 1.40
CA ASP A 248 -3.67 -10.49 0.14
C ASP A 248 -3.99 -11.53 -0.94
N ILE A 249 -4.54 -11.05 -2.06
CA ILE A 249 -4.87 -11.87 -3.22
C ILE A 249 -3.80 -11.61 -4.28
N PRO A 250 -3.11 -12.65 -4.78
CA PRO A 250 -2.09 -12.50 -5.81
C PRO A 250 -2.74 -12.17 -7.16
N VAL A 251 -3.17 -10.92 -7.32
CA VAL A 251 -3.88 -10.41 -8.51
C VAL A 251 -3.00 -10.33 -9.75
N HIS A 252 -1.68 -10.49 -9.61
CA HIS A 252 -0.76 -10.41 -10.74
C HIS A 252 -0.96 -11.49 -11.78
N TYR A 253 -1.34 -12.69 -11.36
CA TYR A 253 -1.73 -13.74 -12.30
C TYR A 253 -3.03 -13.38 -13.03
N LEU A 254 -3.96 -12.70 -12.36
CA LEU A 254 -5.26 -12.32 -12.95
C LEU A 254 -5.09 -11.33 -14.10
N TYR A 255 -4.32 -10.25 -13.90
CA TYR A 255 -4.12 -9.28 -14.97
C TYR A 255 -3.12 -9.73 -16.04
N THR A 256 -2.20 -10.67 -15.74
CA THR A 256 -1.20 -11.14 -16.73
C THR A 256 -1.78 -12.21 -17.67
N ASP A 257 -2.58 -13.12 -17.14
CA ASP A 257 -3.02 -14.31 -17.87
C ASP A 257 -4.50 -14.29 -18.27
N PHE A 258 -5.30 -13.42 -17.64
CA PHE A 258 -6.77 -13.41 -17.78
C PHE A 258 -7.38 -12.04 -18.07
N ALA A 259 -6.59 -11.06 -18.52
CA ALA A 259 -7.10 -9.72 -18.86
C ALA A 259 -8.27 -9.75 -19.87
N ASP A 260 -8.39 -10.80 -20.69
CA ASP A 260 -9.51 -11.00 -21.62
C ASP A 260 -10.84 -11.36 -20.95
N MET A 261 -10.81 -11.88 -19.72
CA MET A 261 -11.97 -12.30 -18.91
C MET A 261 -12.68 -11.12 -18.23
N THR A 262 -12.89 -10.05 -19.02
CA THR A 262 -13.32 -8.70 -18.62
C THR A 262 -14.47 -8.69 -17.62
N ASP A 263 -15.59 -9.36 -17.93
CA ASP A 263 -16.78 -9.33 -17.07
C ASP A 263 -16.56 -10.02 -15.72
N GLN A 264 -15.90 -11.17 -15.71
CA GLN A 264 -15.62 -11.91 -14.47
C GLN A 264 -14.67 -11.13 -13.57
N LEU A 265 -13.64 -10.50 -14.16
CA LEU A 265 -12.70 -9.68 -13.40
C LEU A 265 -13.34 -8.37 -12.93
N ALA A 266 -14.27 -7.78 -13.70
CA ALA A 266 -15.03 -6.62 -13.25
C ALA A 266 -15.97 -6.95 -12.08
N ASP A 267 -16.69 -8.09 -12.14
CA ASP A 267 -17.51 -8.57 -11.03
C ASP A 267 -16.65 -8.83 -9.77
N PHE A 268 -15.54 -9.55 -9.93
CA PHE A 268 -14.62 -9.83 -8.83
C PHE A 268 -14.00 -8.56 -8.24
N THR A 269 -13.68 -7.56 -9.06
CA THR A 269 -13.13 -6.28 -8.59
C THR A 269 -14.12 -5.57 -7.66
N VAL A 270 -15.42 -5.63 -7.94
CA VAL A 270 -16.45 -5.07 -7.06
C VAL A 270 -16.36 -5.71 -5.68
N THR A 271 -16.38 -7.05 -5.61
CA THR A 271 -16.23 -7.80 -4.36
C THR A 271 -14.91 -7.46 -3.66
N LEU A 272 -13.79 -7.50 -4.40
CA LEU A 272 -12.46 -7.21 -3.90
C LEU A 272 -12.36 -5.79 -3.33
N SER A 273 -13.05 -4.82 -3.93
CA SER A 273 -13.00 -3.42 -3.47
C SER A 273 -13.56 -3.23 -2.06
N GLU A 274 -14.54 -4.04 -1.65
CA GLU A 274 -15.12 -4.01 -0.31
C GLU A 274 -14.11 -4.40 0.77
N HIS A 275 -13.25 -5.37 0.47
CA HIS A 275 -12.27 -5.90 1.41
C HIS A 275 -10.90 -5.23 1.28
N ARG A 276 -10.44 -4.95 0.05
CA ARG A 276 -9.09 -4.49 -0.31
C ARG A 276 -9.11 -3.56 -1.53
N LEU A 277 -9.58 -2.32 -1.32
CA LEU A 277 -9.65 -1.30 -2.38
C LEU A 277 -8.33 -1.09 -3.13
N THR A 278 -7.18 -1.07 -2.45
CA THR A 278 -5.87 -0.88 -3.11
C THR A 278 -5.58 -1.99 -4.13
N THR A 279 -5.85 -3.24 -3.75
CA THR A 279 -5.64 -4.41 -4.62
C THR A 279 -6.64 -4.42 -5.77
N ALA A 280 -7.90 -4.03 -5.52
CA ALA A 280 -8.90 -3.87 -6.58
C ALA A 280 -8.49 -2.82 -7.62
N LYS A 281 -7.98 -1.66 -7.17
CA LYS A 281 -7.46 -0.62 -8.07
C LYS A 281 -6.29 -1.12 -8.91
N GLN A 282 -5.33 -1.79 -8.27
CA GLN A 282 -4.17 -2.36 -8.98
C GLN A 282 -4.60 -3.38 -10.04
N LEU A 283 -5.58 -4.23 -9.74
CA LEU A 283 -6.10 -5.21 -10.68
C LEU A 283 -6.66 -4.53 -11.94
N VAL A 284 -7.55 -3.57 -11.80
CA VAL A 284 -8.18 -2.93 -12.98
C VAL A 284 -7.26 -1.99 -13.74
N ASP A 285 -6.37 -1.31 -13.04
CA ASP A 285 -5.31 -0.48 -13.64
C ASP A 285 -4.43 -1.31 -14.57
N HIS A 286 -3.93 -2.45 -14.09
CA HIS A 286 -3.05 -3.30 -14.90
C HIS A 286 -3.81 -4.10 -15.98
N ILE A 287 -5.10 -4.42 -15.79
CA ILE A 287 -5.91 -4.98 -16.88
C ILE A 287 -6.10 -3.92 -17.98
N ALA A 288 -6.29 -2.65 -17.62
CA ALA A 288 -6.52 -1.58 -18.57
C ALA A 288 -5.33 -1.37 -19.53
N ASP A 289 -4.10 -1.68 -19.10
CA ASP A 289 -2.90 -1.69 -19.96
C ASP A 289 -3.03 -2.65 -21.16
N GLU A 290 -3.76 -3.76 -20.99
CA GLU A 290 -3.91 -4.81 -22.01
C GLU A 290 -5.31 -4.84 -22.67
N ASN A 291 -6.34 -4.38 -21.96
CA ASN A 291 -7.74 -4.48 -22.37
C ASN A 291 -8.58 -3.27 -21.90
N ASP A 292 -8.69 -2.27 -22.77
CA ASP A 292 -9.48 -1.05 -22.56
C ASP A 292 -10.97 -1.32 -22.22
N ALA A 293 -11.51 -2.50 -22.52
CA ALA A 293 -12.90 -2.83 -22.22
C ALA A 293 -13.20 -2.92 -20.72
N ILE A 294 -12.17 -3.11 -19.87
CA ILE A 294 -12.33 -3.21 -18.42
C ILE A 294 -12.92 -1.93 -17.83
N LEU A 295 -12.56 -0.76 -18.37
CA LEU A 295 -13.10 0.53 -17.93
C LEU A 295 -14.62 0.55 -18.06
N SER A 296 -15.16 0.17 -19.23
CA SER A 296 -16.61 0.11 -19.44
C SER A 296 -17.26 -0.97 -18.58
N ALA A 297 -16.63 -2.14 -18.44
CA ALA A 297 -17.20 -3.23 -17.65
C ALA A 297 -17.32 -2.89 -16.16
N VAL A 298 -16.32 -2.21 -15.58
CA VAL A 298 -16.36 -1.77 -14.17
C VAL A 298 -17.30 -0.57 -14.00
N PHE A 299 -17.37 0.33 -14.98
CA PHE A 299 -18.32 1.44 -14.99
C PHE A 299 -19.78 0.97 -14.99
N ASP A 300 -20.11 -0.06 -15.78
CA ASP A 300 -21.45 -0.65 -15.85
C ASP A 300 -21.92 -1.26 -14.51
N ARG A 301 -20.99 -1.42 -13.55
CA ARG A 301 -21.20 -1.98 -12.22
C ARG A 301 -21.22 -0.94 -11.10
N ILE A 302 -21.26 0.36 -11.41
CA ILE A 302 -21.24 1.47 -10.43
C ILE A 302 -22.24 1.29 -9.28
N ASP A 303 -23.42 0.72 -9.53
CA ASP A 303 -24.49 0.52 -8.55
C ASP A 303 -24.29 -0.72 -7.65
N THR A 304 -23.35 -1.60 -8.01
CA THR A 304 -23.03 -2.82 -7.26
C THR A 304 -21.91 -2.63 -6.24
N PHE A 305 -21.15 -1.54 -6.34
CA PHE A 305 -20.08 -1.23 -5.39
C PHE A 305 -20.61 -0.98 -3.96
N PRO A 306 -19.82 -1.34 -2.94
CA PRO A 306 -20.21 -1.20 -1.53
C PRO A 306 -20.41 0.27 -1.12
N SER A 307 -19.75 1.21 -1.80
CA SER A 307 -20.04 2.63 -1.65
C SER A 307 -19.63 3.44 -2.88
N ALA A 308 -20.16 4.65 -3.00
CA ALA A 308 -19.78 5.63 -4.01
C ALA A 308 -18.26 5.90 -4.03
N PHE A 309 -17.59 5.84 -2.88
CA PHE A 309 -16.13 6.02 -2.81
C PHE A 309 -15.39 4.87 -3.51
N HIS A 310 -15.79 3.62 -3.26
CA HIS A 310 -15.19 2.45 -3.92
C HIS A 310 -15.44 2.47 -5.42
N ALA A 311 -16.66 2.81 -5.85
CA ALA A 311 -16.99 2.97 -7.27
C ALA A 311 -16.09 4.01 -7.94
N VAL A 312 -15.99 5.22 -7.36
CA VAL A 312 -15.18 6.31 -7.93
C VAL A 312 -13.70 5.92 -8.02
N GLU A 313 -13.11 5.38 -6.94
CA GLU A 313 -11.70 5.05 -6.91
C GLU A 313 -11.33 3.90 -7.84
N THR A 314 -12.20 2.89 -7.98
CA THR A 314 -11.95 1.71 -8.80
C THR A 314 -12.17 2.00 -10.28
N VAL A 315 -13.30 2.63 -10.64
CA VAL A 315 -13.59 3.02 -12.03
C VAL A 315 -12.56 4.03 -12.54
N PHE A 316 -12.11 4.96 -11.68
CA PHE A 316 -11.05 5.88 -12.05
C PHE A 316 -9.73 5.16 -12.31
N ALA A 317 -9.32 4.19 -11.46
CA ALA A 317 -8.09 3.42 -11.69
C ALA A 317 -8.11 2.71 -13.06
N ALA A 318 -9.25 2.16 -13.47
CA ALA A 318 -9.39 1.53 -14.80
C ALA A 318 -9.28 2.51 -15.99
N GLY A 319 -9.40 3.82 -15.74
CA GLY A 319 -9.40 4.86 -16.77
C GLY A 319 -8.38 5.98 -16.54
N GLU A 320 -7.46 5.81 -15.58
CA GLU A 320 -6.50 6.83 -15.13
C GLU A 320 -5.56 7.22 -16.28
N ASP A 321 -5.04 6.22 -17.01
CA ASP A 321 -4.15 6.42 -18.16
C ASP A 321 -4.88 6.85 -19.44
N ASN A 322 -6.21 6.72 -19.49
CA ASN A 322 -7.05 7.13 -20.62
C ASN A 322 -8.18 8.09 -20.18
N PRO A 323 -7.87 9.27 -19.60
CA PRO A 323 -8.87 10.11 -18.94
C PRO A 323 -9.88 10.72 -19.93
N ALA A 324 -9.51 10.91 -21.20
CA ALA A 324 -10.44 11.36 -22.23
C ALA A 324 -11.54 10.32 -22.52
N GLN A 325 -11.19 9.03 -22.53
CA GLN A 325 -12.16 7.95 -22.70
C GLN A 325 -13.10 7.84 -21.49
N LEU A 326 -12.57 8.04 -20.28
CA LEU A 326 -13.39 8.12 -19.07
C LEU A 326 -14.34 9.32 -19.10
N VAL A 327 -13.90 10.49 -19.58
CA VAL A 327 -14.77 11.66 -19.80
C VAL A 327 -15.93 11.33 -20.73
N ASP A 328 -15.63 10.77 -21.91
CA ASP A 328 -16.64 10.42 -22.90
C ASP A 328 -17.63 9.39 -22.34
N LEU A 329 -17.13 8.35 -21.65
CA LEU A 329 -17.96 7.33 -21.02
C LEU A 329 -18.91 7.91 -19.96
N VAL A 330 -18.40 8.76 -19.06
CA VAL A 330 -19.20 9.39 -18.00
C VAL A 330 -20.29 10.30 -18.59
N ILE A 331 -19.97 11.07 -19.64
CA ILE A 331 -20.90 12.01 -20.27
C ILE A 331 -21.97 11.25 -21.06
N ASP A 332 -21.59 10.25 -21.86
CA ASP A 332 -22.52 9.47 -22.69
C ASP A 332 -23.49 8.64 -21.85
N GLN A 333 -23.03 8.13 -20.71
CA GLN A 333 -23.82 7.30 -19.80
C GLN A 333 -24.27 8.04 -18.53
N TYR A 334 -24.29 9.38 -18.57
CA TYR A 334 -24.60 10.17 -17.38
C TYR A 334 -25.98 9.85 -16.81
N ASP A 335 -25.99 9.28 -15.61
CA ASP A 335 -27.19 8.96 -14.86
C ASP A 335 -27.38 9.92 -13.67
N THR A 336 -28.51 10.63 -13.68
CA THR A 336 -28.91 11.52 -12.58
C THR A 336 -29.06 10.82 -11.23
N ALA A 337 -29.41 9.52 -11.20
CA ALA A 337 -29.49 8.77 -9.95
C ALA A 337 -28.10 8.58 -9.30
N HIS A 338 -27.05 8.54 -10.12
CA HIS A 338 -25.66 8.42 -9.69
C HIS A 338 -24.87 9.73 -9.89
N ARG A 339 -25.56 10.87 -9.98
CA ARG A 339 -25.00 12.20 -10.27
C ARG A 339 -23.68 12.48 -9.56
N ARG A 340 -23.62 12.18 -8.26
CA ARG A 340 -22.42 12.46 -7.45
C ARG A 340 -21.22 11.62 -7.89
N VAL A 341 -21.39 10.32 -8.08
CA VAL A 341 -20.32 9.42 -8.55
C VAL A 341 -19.84 9.85 -9.93
N MET A 342 -20.77 10.09 -10.86
CA MET A 342 -20.47 10.52 -12.22
C MET A 342 -19.69 11.83 -12.25
N LEU A 343 -20.11 12.84 -11.48
CA LEU A 343 -19.39 14.12 -11.40
C LEU A 343 -18.03 14.00 -10.71
N GLN A 344 -17.86 13.09 -9.74
CA GLN A 344 -16.56 12.82 -9.11
C GLN A 344 -15.60 12.10 -10.06
N LEU A 345 -16.09 11.15 -10.86
CA LEU A 345 -15.31 10.51 -11.93
C LEU A 345 -14.87 11.54 -12.96
N LEU A 346 -15.80 12.38 -13.42
CA LEU A 346 -15.51 13.46 -14.37
C LEU A 346 -14.49 14.46 -13.78
N GLN A 347 -14.62 14.79 -12.51
CA GLN A 347 -13.66 15.63 -11.78
C GLN A 347 -12.25 15.02 -11.77
N LYS A 348 -12.12 13.74 -11.43
CA LYS A 348 -10.82 13.05 -11.41
C LYS A 348 -10.20 12.98 -12.81
N ALA A 349 -11.00 12.63 -13.82
CA ALA A 349 -10.55 12.59 -15.22
C ALA A 349 -10.06 13.98 -15.70
N VAL A 350 -10.78 15.06 -15.35
CA VAL A 350 -10.34 16.43 -15.62
C VAL A 350 -9.05 16.78 -14.85
N GLY A 351 -8.88 16.23 -13.65
CA GLY A 351 -7.65 16.34 -12.87
C GLY A 351 -6.43 15.73 -13.58
N GLU A 352 -6.59 14.61 -14.27
CA GLU A 352 -5.51 14.01 -15.07
C GLU A 352 -5.27 14.77 -16.37
N LEU A 353 -6.34 15.21 -17.05
CA LEU A 353 -6.23 16.05 -18.26
C LEU A 353 -5.49 17.38 -17.99
N PHE A 354 -5.56 17.91 -16.76
CA PHE A 354 -4.79 19.07 -16.33
C PHE A 354 -3.26 18.85 -16.43
N PHE A 355 -2.79 17.61 -16.27
CA PHE A 355 -1.37 17.25 -16.37
C PHE A 355 -0.96 16.76 -17.78
N ALA A 356 -1.89 16.69 -18.72
CA ALA A 356 -1.61 16.27 -20.09
C ALA A 356 -0.64 17.24 -20.80
N THR A 357 0.20 16.70 -21.68
CA THR A 357 1.22 17.47 -22.42
C THR A 357 0.68 18.13 -23.69
N SER A 358 -0.52 17.76 -24.13
CA SER A 358 -1.19 18.31 -25.31
C SER A 358 -2.61 18.75 -24.99
N TYR A 359 -3.04 19.87 -25.57
CA TYR A 359 -4.42 20.37 -25.41
C TYR A 359 -5.38 19.79 -26.44
N GLU A 360 -6.36 19.04 -25.97
CA GLU A 360 -7.45 18.53 -26.79
C GLU A 360 -8.71 19.38 -26.67
N ARG A 361 -8.83 20.37 -27.56
CA ARG A 361 -10.00 21.28 -27.60
C ARG A 361 -11.33 20.51 -27.69
N SER A 362 -11.40 19.39 -28.41
CA SER A 362 -12.61 18.58 -28.51
C SER A 362 -13.08 18.10 -27.14
N THR A 363 -12.17 17.51 -26.36
CA THR A 363 -12.44 16.96 -25.03
C THR A 363 -12.88 18.08 -24.07
N ALA A 364 -12.15 19.21 -24.06
CA ALA A 364 -12.54 20.38 -23.26
C ALA A 364 -13.91 20.96 -23.65
N THR A 365 -14.24 20.95 -24.95
CA THR A 365 -15.55 21.40 -25.46
C THR A 365 -16.67 20.45 -25.04
N THR A 366 -16.45 19.14 -25.12
CA THR A 366 -17.42 18.12 -24.68
C THR A 366 -17.76 18.30 -23.19
N ILE A 367 -16.74 18.48 -22.34
CA ILE A 367 -16.93 18.73 -20.90
C ILE A 367 -17.71 20.03 -20.69
N ALA A 368 -17.33 21.10 -21.39
CA ALA A 368 -17.99 22.40 -21.29
C ALA A 368 -19.46 22.35 -21.71
N ASP A 369 -19.78 21.68 -22.81
CA ASP A 369 -21.14 21.46 -23.29
C ASP A 369 -21.96 20.69 -22.26
N PHE A 370 -21.41 19.60 -21.73
CA PHE A 370 -22.03 18.83 -20.67
C PHE A 370 -22.32 19.67 -19.42
N LEU A 371 -21.32 20.37 -18.87
CA LEU A 371 -21.50 21.22 -17.69
C LEU A 371 -22.50 22.35 -17.91
N THR A 372 -22.53 22.93 -19.12
CA THR A 372 -23.54 23.94 -19.49
C THR A 372 -24.95 23.36 -19.55
N SER A 373 -25.08 22.06 -19.86
CA SER A 373 -26.36 21.37 -19.99
C SER A 373 -26.96 20.93 -18.65
N LEU A 374 -26.16 20.84 -17.59
CA LEU A 374 -26.62 20.48 -16.26
C LEU A 374 -27.50 21.59 -15.68
N ASP A 375 -28.64 21.21 -15.09
CA ASP A 375 -29.42 22.13 -14.27
C ASP A 375 -28.57 22.59 -13.08
N ALA A 376 -28.21 23.87 -13.09
CA ALA A 376 -27.27 24.46 -12.14
C ALA A 376 -27.94 25.59 -11.35
N PRO A 377 -27.83 25.61 -10.01
CA PRO A 377 -28.22 26.77 -9.22
C PRO A 377 -27.30 27.95 -9.51
N ALA A 378 -27.78 29.15 -9.15
CA ALA A 378 -27.17 30.43 -9.56
C ALA A 378 -25.73 30.66 -9.06
N PHE A 379 -25.21 29.86 -8.13
CA PHE A 379 -23.83 29.98 -7.62
C PHE A 379 -22.79 29.16 -8.37
N VAL A 380 -23.21 28.25 -9.26
CA VAL A 380 -22.26 27.54 -10.11
C VAL A 380 -21.66 28.54 -11.10
N ARG A 381 -20.33 28.66 -11.12
CA ARG A 381 -19.66 29.54 -12.08
C ARG A 381 -20.01 29.13 -13.50
N SER A 382 -20.24 30.12 -14.35
CA SER A 382 -20.48 29.87 -15.77
C SER A 382 -19.21 29.32 -16.44
N VAL A 383 -19.40 28.37 -17.35
CA VAL A 383 -18.31 27.89 -18.21
C VAL A 383 -17.85 29.04 -19.12
N ASP A 384 -16.56 29.41 -19.03
CA ASP A 384 -15.95 30.41 -19.90
C ASP A 384 -15.57 29.77 -21.24
N ARG A 385 -16.49 29.84 -22.22
CA ARG A 385 -16.24 29.31 -23.57
C ARG A 385 -15.16 30.06 -24.31
N ALA A 386 -14.94 31.34 -24.00
CA ALA A 386 -13.92 32.12 -24.69
C ALA A 386 -12.52 31.61 -24.32
N LEU A 387 -12.32 31.20 -23.07
CA LEU A 387 -11.09 30.54 -22.62
C LEU A 387 -10.84 29.23 -23.37
N ILE A 388 -11.87 28.41 -23.58
CA ILE A 388 -11.77 27.11 -24.26
C ILE A 388 -11.55 27.26 -25.78
N GLU A 389 -12.18 28.26 -26.39
CA GLU A 389 -12.07 28.52 -27.83
C GLU A 389 -10.77 29.24 -28.22
N GLN A 390 -10.02 29.77 -27.24
CA GLN A 390 -8.76 30.47 -27.47
C GLN A 390 -7.74 29.55 -28.14
N GLU A 391 -6.94 30.12 -29.04
CA GLU A 391 -5.82 29.40 -29.65
C GLU A 391 -4.64 29.43 -28.67
N PRO A 392 -4.11 28.26 -28.24
CA PRO A 392 -3.06 28.21 -27.24
C PRO A 392 -1.75 28.81 -27.79
N ASP A 393 -1.15 29.72 -27.01
CA ASP A 393 0.23 30.16 -27.27
C ASP A 393 1.25 29.11 -26.79
N ASP A 394 0.86 28.32 -25.78
CA ASP A 394 1.56 27.17 -25.21
C ASP A 394 0.53 26.16 -24.71
N ASP A 395 0.55 24.94 -25.26
CA ASP A 395 -0.46 23.91 -25.00
C ASP A 395 -0.45 23.48 -23.52
N GLU A 396 0.71 23.39 -22.86
CA GLU A 396 0.80 22.95 -21.47
C GLU A 396 0.23 24.00 -20.51
N HIS A 397 0.58 25.27 -20.72
CA HIS A 397 0.04 26.37 -19.93
C HIS A 397 -1.47 26.52 -20.15
N HIS A 398 -1.92 26.42 -21.40
CA HIS A 398 -3.33 26.53 -21.74
C HIS A 398 -4.16 25.36 -21.19
N ASN A 399 -3.61 24.14 -21.20
CA ASN A 399 -4.20 22.97 -20.53
C ASN A 399 -4.50 23.25 -19.06
N LYS A 400 -3.51 23.78 -18.35
CA LYS A 400 -3.65 24.10 -16.93
C LYS A 400 -4.74 25.12 -16.70
N GLU A 401 -4.80 26.19 -17.49
CA GLU A 401 -5.85 27.21 -17.34
C GLU A 401 -7.26 26.67 -17.64
N VAL A 402 -7.42 25.96 -18.77
CA VAL A 402 -8.71 25.44 -19.22
C VAL A 402 -9.24 24.36 -18.28
N TYR A 403 -8.44 23.34 -17.98
CA TYR A 403 -8.89 22.24 -17.13
C TYR A 403 -8.99 22.65 -15.66
N TYR A 404 -8.19 23.60 -15.17
CA TYR A 404 -8.42 24.20 -13.85
C TYR A 404 -9.75 24.93 -13.78
N HIS A 405 -10.10 25.70 -14.83
CA HIS A 405 -11.41 26.34 -14.91
C HIS A 405 -12.55 25.32 -14.91
N LEU A 406 -12.49 24.28 -15.76
CA LEU A 406 -13.50 23.22 -15.82
C LEU A 406 -13.60 22.44 -14.50
N TYR A 407 -12.46 22.15 -13.86
CA TYR A 407 -12.39 21.52 -12.54
C TYR A 407 -13.08 22.37 -11.47
N ASN A 408 -12.92 23.69 -11.50
CA ASN A 408 -13.61 24.60 -10.57
C ASN A 408 -15.12 24.65 -10.80
N VAL A 409 -15.58 24.61 -12.06
CA VAL A 409 -17.02 24.50 -12.35
C VAL A 409 -17.58 23.17 -11.86
N LEU A 410 -16.84 22.07 -12.04
CA LEU A 410 -17.17 20.75 -11.49
C LEU A 410 -17.23 20.75 -9.96
N ASN A 411 -16.26 21.41 -9.30
CA ASN A 411 -16.28 21.64 -7.86
C ASN A 411 -17.55 22.37 -7.44
N ASP A 412 -17.91 23.47 -8.11
CA ASP A 412 -19.15 24.20 -7.78
C ASP A 412 -20.39 23.29 -7.92
N HIS A 413 -20.41 22.36 -8.89
CA HIS A 413 -21.47 21.36 -9.06
C HIS A 413 -21.46 20.22 -8.04
N LEU A 414 -20.31 19.86 -7.50
CA LEU A 414 -20.13 18.85 -6.44
C LEU A 414 -20.38 19.46 -5.04
N ASP A 415 -20.03 20.73 -4.88
CA ASP A 415 -20.30 21.58 -3.72
C ASP A 415 -21.73 22.10 -3.70
N ASN A 416 -22.44 21.99 -4.83
CA ASN A 416 -23.88 22.15 -4.91
C ASN A 416 -24.58 21.06 -4.09
N ARG A 417 -24.67 21.31 -2.79
CA ARG A 417 -25.64 20.69 -1.90
C ARG A 417 -26.89 21.55 -2.04
N GLU A 418 -28.00 20.96 -2.47
CA GLU A 418 -29.28 21.67 -2.58
C GLU A 418 -29.72 22.17 -1.19
N TYR A 419 -29.33 23.41 -0.84
CA TYR A 419 -29.68 24.02 0.44
C TYR A 419 -31.08 24.62 0.34
N GLU A 420 -32.05 23.93 0.90
CA GLU A 420 -33.42 24.42 0.98
C GLU A 420 -33.63 25.33 2.20
N GLN A 421 -34.72 26.10 2.18
CA GLN A 421 -35.14 26.89 3.35
C GLN A 421 -35.34 26.01 4.61
N SER A 422 -35.64 24.73 4.41
CA SER A 422 -35.75 23.71 5.46
C SER A 422 -34.44 23.51 6.23
N THR A 423 -33.26 23.72 5.62
CA THR A 423 -31.94 23.66 6.28
C THR A 423 -31.82 24.69 7.41
N LEU A 424 -32.47 25.85 7.29
CA LEU A 424 -32.42 26.90 8.31
C LEU A 424 -33.25 26.58 9.56
N THR A 425 -34.19 25.62 9.48
CA THR A 425 -35.04 25.24 10.61
C THR A 425 -34.21 24.73 11.78
N ARG A 426 -33.06 24.10 11.49
CA ARG A 426 -32.15 23.57 12.51
C ARG A 426 -31.52 24.64 13.39
N LEU A 427 -31.40 25.88 12.92
CA LEU A 427 -30.98 26.99 13.79
C LEU A 427 -31.94 27.19 14.97
N ASP A 428 -33.17 26.71 14.92
CA ASP A 428 -34.11 26.80 16.03
C ASP A 428 -33.63 26.07 17.29
N GLU A 429 -32.72 25.11 17.14
CA GLU A 429 -32.08 24.35 18.22
C GLU A 429 -30.91 25.10 18.87
N TYR A 430 -30.38 26.14 18.22
CA TYR A 430 -29.18 26.89 18.62
C TYR A 430 -29.47 28.40 18.76
N PRO A 431 -30.00 28.87 19.91
CA PRO A 431 -30.46 30.25 20.08
C PRO A 431 -29.41 31.36 19.83
N GLN A 432 -28.16 31.20 20.26
CA GLN A 432 -27.09 32.16 19.96
C GLN A 432 -26.80 32.16 18.46
N LEU A 433 -26.57 30.99 17.86
CA LEU A 433 -26.28 30.90 16.43
C LEU A 433 -27.42 31.45 15.58
N LYS A 434 -28.67 31.15 15.93
CA LYS A 434 -29.85 31.71 15.26
C LYS A 434 -29.88 33.23 15.28
N ALA A 435 -29.60 33.84 16.44
CA ALA A 435 -29.61 35.29 16.58
C ALA A 435 -28.61 35.98 15.65
N HIS A 436 -27.50 35.31 15.32
CA HIS A 436 -26.42 35.87 14.52
C HIS A 436 -26.43 35.45 13.05
N PHE A 437 -26.80 34.19 12.73
CA PHE A 437 -26.74 33.63 11.39
C PHE A 437 -28.05 33.68 10.62
N HIS A 438 -29.21 33.53 11.27
CA HIS A 438 -30.48 33.26 10.58
C HIS A 438 -30.77 34.27 9.46
N ARG A 439 -30.73 35.58 9.76
CA ARG A 439 -30.98 36.63 8.75
C ARG A 439 -29.96 36.63 7.61
N ARG A 440 -28.70 36.31 7.91
CA ARG A 440 -27.62 36.29 6.91
C ARG A 440 -27.78 35.08 6.00
N LEU A 441 -28.05 33.90 6.56
CA LEU A 441 -28.23 32.67 5.79
C LEU A 441 -29.51 32.71 4.95
N THR A 442 -30.62 33.27 5.46
CA THR A 442 -31.82 33.53 4.65
C THR A 442 -31.48 34.40 3.44
N ARG A 443 -30.76 35.50 3.65
CA ARG A 443 -30.35 36.38 2.55
C ARG A 443 -29.43 35.66 1.56
N LYS A 444 -28.50 34.85 2.04
CA LYS A 444 -27.58 34.07 1.21
C LYS A 444 -28.36 33.05 0.35
N LEU A 445 -29.32 32.32 0.92
CA LEU A 445 -30.23 31.43 0.19
C LEU A 445 -31.10 32.18 -0.83
N ASP A 446 -31.74 33.28 -0.43
CA ASP A 446 -32.60 34.11 -1.30
C ASP A 446 -31.81 34.69 -2.50
N GLN A 447 -30.52 34.97 -2.30
CA GLN A 447 -29.61 35.48 -3.32
C GLN A 447 -28.92 34.36 -4.12
N GLY A 448 -29.14 33.09 -3.77
CA GLY A 448 -28.49 31.95 -4.38
C GLY A 448 -26.96 31.98 -4.17
N THR A 449 -26.49 32.34 -2.98
CA THR A 449 -25.06 32.44 -2.63
C THR A 449 -24.73 31.53 -1.44
N TYR A 450 -23.56 30.90 -1.47
CA TYR A 450 -23.12 29.96 -0.43
C TYR A 450 -22.67 30.67 0.87
N HIS A 451 -22.81 29.95 1.98
CA HIS A 451 -22.18 30.25 3.26
C HIS A 451 -21.82 28.93 3.96
N PRO A 452 -20.59 28.75 4.47
CA PRO A 452 -20.14 27.49 5.07
C PRO A 452 -21.00 26.96 6.24
N MET A 453 -21.56 27.84 7.07
CA MET A 453 -22.57 27.45 8.07
C MET A 453 -23.76 26.63 7.52
N LEU A 454 -24.18 26.82 6.26
CA LEU A 454 -25.25 25.99 5.66
C LEU A 454 -24.86 24.52 5.56
N ASN A 455 -23.59 24.26 5.24
CA ASN A 455 -23.01 22.93 5.21
C ASN A 455 -23.03 22.29 6.62
N LEU A 456 -22.61 23.02 7.66
CA LEU A 456 -22.70 22.52 9.04
C LEU A 456 -24.13 22.17 9.46
N LEU A 457 -25.11 23.00 9.10
CA LEU A 457 -26.52 22.76 9.44
C LEU A 457 -27.10 21.53 8.74
N GLN A 458 -26.70 21.26 7.50
CA GLN A 458 -27.22 20.14 6.72
C GLN A 458 -26.60 18.79 7.13
N ASN A 459 -25.32 18.74 7.47
CA ASN A 459 -24.57 17.48 7.60
C ASN A 459 -24.50 16.95 9.04
N ASP A 460 -25.51 17.23 9.88
CA ASP A 460 -25.58 16.68 11.25
C ASP A 460 -24.33 16.96 12.09
N ALA A 461 -23.66 18.11 11.87
CA ALA A 461 -22.47 18.51 12.61
C ALA A 461 -22.80 19.05 14.02
N GLU A 462 -23.61 18.30 14.77
CA GLU A 462 -24.15 18.69 16.09
C GLU A 462 -23.04 19.08 17.06
N THR A 463 -21.93 18.35 17.05
CA THR A 463 -20.74 18.64 17.87
C THR A 463 -20.21 20.05 17.64
N TYR A 464 -20.06 20.48 16.39
CA TYR A 464 -19.54 21.82 16.05
C TYR A 464 -20.58 22.92 16.30
N LEU A 465 -21.85 22.67 15.96
CA LEU A 465 -22.94 23.61 16.18
C LEU A 465 -23.16 23.87 17.68
N GLN A 466 -23.16 22.81 18.48
CA GLN A 466 -23.30 22.89 19.93
C GLN A 466 -22.08 23.57 20.57
N PHE A 467 -20.87 23.24 20.12
CA PHE A 467 -19.65 23.89 20.61
C PHE A 467 -19.66 25.40 20.37
N LEU A 468 -20.04 25.84 19.17
CA LEU A 468 -20.16 27.27 18.85
C LEU A 468 -21.27 27.94 19.65
N GLU A 469 -22.42 27.27 19.83
CA GLU A 469 -23.54 27.77 20.63
C GLU A 469 -23.13 28.01 22.09
N GLU A 470 -22.44 27.04 22.71
CA GLU A 470 -22.01 27.08 24.12
C GLU A 470 -20.89 28.10 24.35
N ASN A 471 -19.96 28.21 23.41
CA ASN A 471 -18.78 29.06 23.56
C ASN A 471 -18.93 30.43 22.91
N TRP A 472 -20.06 30.75 22.26
CA TRP A 472 -20.23 31.97 21.47
C TRP A 472 -19.72 33.23 22.19
N ARG A 473 -20.03 33.39 23.48
CA ARG A 473 -19.65 34.56 24.28
C ARG A 473 -18.17 34.61 24.70
N ARG A 474 -17.49 33.45 24.71
CA ARG A 474 -16.05 33.33 24.99
C ARG A 474 -15.24 33.59 23.72
N ILE A 475 -15.83 33.40 22.54
CA ILE A 475 -15.18 33.70 21.26
C ILE A 475 -14.90 35.20 21.17
N PRO A 476 -13.65 35.62 20.89
CA PRO A 476 -13.31 37.02 20.68
C PRO A 476 -14.15 37.68 19.58
N SER A 477 -14.54 38.94 19.79
CA SER A 477 -15.48 39.63 18.90
C SER A 477 -15.02 39.72 17.44
N ALA A 478 -13.71 39.85 17.20
CA ALA A 478 -13.13 39.81 15.85
C ALA A 478 -13.37 38.46 15.15
N LYS A 479 -13.20 37.35 15.89
CA LYS A 479 -13.43 35.99 15.39
C LYS A 479 -14.90 35.69 15.15
N GLN A 480 -15.79 36.22 16.00
CA GLN A 480 -17.24 36.16 15.73
C GLN A 480 -17.59 36.82 14.38
N GLN A 481 -16.95 37.94 14.02
CA GLN A 481 -17.19 38.60 12.73
C GLN A 481 -16.66 37.79 11.54
N GLN A 482 -15.51 37.11 11.70
CA GLN A 482 -14.96 36.23 10.67
C GLN A 482 -15.83 34.98 10.45
N LEU A 483 -16.34 34.35 11.53
CA LEU A 483 -17.35 33.28 11.44
C LEU A 483 -18.64 33.74 10.76
N LEU A 484 -18.94 35.03 10.82
CA LEU A 484 -20.11 35.61 10.18
C LEU A 484 -19.86 35.96 8.70
N GLY A 485 -18.62 35.81 8.22
CA GLY A 485 -18.21 36.04 6.84
C GLY A 485 -17.93 34.76 6.07
N ASP A 486 -17.23 34.90 4.95
CA ASP A 486 -16.92 33.78 4.05
C ASP A 486 -15.63 33.03 4.48
N ALA A 487 -14.87 33.54 5.45
CA ALA A 487 -13.65 32.93 6.01
C ALA A 487 -13.93 31.90 7.13
N PHE A 488 -15.06 31.19 7.04
CA PHE A 488 -15.64 30.44 8.15
C PHE A 488 -14.77 29.29 8.67
N GLU A 489 -14.26 28.44 7.77
CA GLU A 489 -13.61 27.17 8.12
C GLU A 489 -12.27 27.40 8.84
N SER A 490 -11.41 28.28 8.32
CA SER A 490 -10.15 28.65 8.99
C SER A 490 -10.39 29.27 10.37
N THR A 491 -11.50 30.00 10.53
CA THR A 491 -11.86 30.64 11.80
C THR A 491 -12.22 29.61 12.89
N LEU A 492 -12.74 28.43 12.53
CA LEU A 492 -13.13 27.40 13.52
C LEU A 492 -11.94 26.86 14.29
N SER A 493 -10.84 26.56 13.59
CA SER A 493 -9.63 26.01 14.19
C SER A 493 -8.92 27.00 15.11
N GLU A 494 -8.85 28.27 14.69
CA GLU A 494 -8.30 29.36 15.49
C GLU A 494 -9.12 29.56 16.77
N ILE A 495 -10.45 29.52 16.68
CA ILE A 495 -11.33 29.58 17.85
C ILE A 495 -11.09 28.40 18.78
N GLY A 496 -10.90 27.20 18.23
CA GLY A 496 -10.50 26.02 18.98
C GLY A 496 -9.25 26.32 19.81
N PHE A 497 -8.15 26.70 19.17
CA PHE A 497 -6.88 26.96 19.84
C PHE A 497 -7.00 28.07 20.91
N LEU A 498 -7.68 29.17 20.63
CA LEU A 498 -7.87 30.27 21.60
C LEU A 498 -8.70 29.83 22.82
N LEU A 499 -9.74 29.00 22.62
CA LEU A 499 -10.53 28.45 23.71
C LEU A 499 -9.75 27.39 24.50
N TRP A 500 -8.82 26.67 23.87
CA TRP A 500 -7.89 25.77 24.54
C TRP A 500 -6.99 26.53 25.51
N LEU A 501 -6.31 27.58 25.04
CA LEU A 501 -5.44 28.43 25.85
C LEU A 501 -6.19 29.00 27.07
N ASP A 502 -7.40 29.52 26.85
CA ASP A 502 -8.28 30.02 27.93
C ASP A 502 -8.60 28.92 28.95
N THR A 503 -8.84 27.69 28.48
CA THR A 503 -9.14 26.54 29.35
C THR A 503 -7.92 26.08 30.16
N GLN A 504 -6.71 26.24 29.62
CA GLN A 504 -5.45 26.02 30.34
C GLN A 504 -5.07 27.16 31.29
N GLY A 505 -5.88 28.23 31.34
CA GLY A 505 -5.62 29.40 32.18
C GLY A 505 -4.46 30.26 31.67
N LEU A 506 -4.08 30.11 30.40
CA LEU A 506 -3.06 30.93 29.74
C LEU A 506 -3.69 32.24 29.28
N SER A 507 -3.09 33.36 29.69
CA SER A 507 -3.50 34.67 29.19
C SER A 507 -2.89 34.91 27.81
N TYR A 508 -3.71 35.36 26.87
CA TYR A 508 -3.27 35.74 25.54
C TYR A 508 -3.91 37.06 25.12
N ASP A 509 -3.18 37.83 24.32
CA ASP A 509 -3.68 39.01 23.63
C ASP A 509 -3.72 38.72 22.12
N ILE A 510 -4.81 39.15 21.47
CA ILE A 510 -4.93 39.13 20.01
C ILE A 510 -4.37 40.45 19.52
N ASP A 511 -3.20 40.42 18.90
CA ASP A 511 -2.65 41.60 18.25
C ASP A 511 -3.35 41.79 16.89
N VAL A 512 -3.73 43.04 16.59
CA VAL A 512 -4.37 43.43 15.35
C VAL A 512 -3.43 44.47 14.74
N PRO A 513 -2.79 44.16 13.62
CA PRO A 513 -1.36 44.36 13.43
C PRO A 513 -0.89 45.82 13.56
N LEU A 514 0.39 45.99 13.91
CA LEU A 514 1.20 47.19 13.67
C LEU A 514 1.34 47.57 12.17
N HIS A 515 0.60 46.93 11.27
CA HIS A 515 0.59 47.20 9.84
C HIS A 515 -0.58 48.09 9.46
N ASP A 516 -0.31 49.40 9.42
CA ASP A 516 -1.13 50.39 8.73
C ASP A 516 -1.09 50.12 7.21
N HIS A 517 -1.86 49.13 6.72
CA HIS A 517 -2.08 48.94 5.29
C HIS A 517 -3.34 49.68 4.84
N GLN A 518 -3.11 50.96 4.53
CA GLN A 518 -4.04 51.85 3.84
C GLN A 518 -4.34 51.35 2.41
N THR A 519 -5.18 50.34 2.24
CA THR A 519 -6.05 50.17 1.06
C THR A 519 -7.17 49.20 1.40
N GLY A 520 -8.39 49.72 1.56
CA GLY A 520 -9.55 48.92 1.95
C GLY A 520 -9.99 47.94 0.87
N ASN A 521 -10.19 46.68 1.29
CA ASN A 521 -11.41 45.88 1.08
C ASN A 521 -11.25 44.38 1.36
N GLU A 522 -10.23 43.93 2.08
CA GLU A 522 -10.16 42.54 2.58
C GLU A 522 -9.69 42.53 4.04
N LEU A 523 -10.46 41.92 4.94
CA LEU A 523 -9.97 41.52 6.25
C LEU A 523 -9.06 40.32 5.98
N GLU A 524 -7.76 40.55 5.84
CA GLU A 524 -6.79 39.47 5.65
C GLU A 524 -6.76 38.53 6.87
N LYS A 525 -6.48 37.27 6.56
CA LYS A 525 -6.94 36.04 7.24
C LYS A 525 -6.12 35.64 8.47
N ASP A 526 -5.21 36.49 8.93
CA ASP A 526 -4.12 36.06 9.80
C ASP A 526 -4.29 36.65 11.19
N VAL A 527 -4.02 35.84 12.22
CA VAL A 527 -4.07 36.31 13.61
C VAL A 527 -2.80 35.97 14.36
N ASP A 528 -2.33 37.03 14.98
CA ASP A 528 -1.16 37.10 15.81
C ASP A 528 -1.60 37.00 17.26
N VAL A 529 -1.15 35.95 17.92
CA VAL A 529 -1.46 35.68 19.33
C VAL A 529 -0.17 35.84 20.12
N VAL A 530 -0.20 36.72 21.11
CA VAL A 530 0.93 36.83 22.05
C VAL A 530 0.61 36.00 23.29
N VAL A 531 1.40 34.95 23.53
CA VAL A 531 1.29 34.06 24.69
C VAL A 531 2.59 34.13 25.49
N ASP A 532 2.52 34.64 26.72
CA ASP A 532 3.67 34.82 27.61
C ASP A 532 4.87 35.55 26.97
N GLY A 533 4.59 36.51 26.06
CA GLY A 533 5.60 37.30 25.34
C GLY A 533 6.19 36.60 24.11
N ASN A 534 5.67 35.43 23.73
CA ASN A 534 5.97 34.77 22.47
C ASN A 534 4.90 35.12 21.45
N TYR A 535 5.33 35.49 20.24
CA TYR A 535 4.45 35.77 19.14
C TYR A 535 4.15 34.47 18.38
N ILE A 536 2.87 34.11 18.30
CA ILE A 536 2.37 32.90 17.64
C ILE A 536 1.36 33.29 16.58
N GLU A 537 1.67 33.00 15.32
CA GLU A 537 0.71 33.17 14.24
C GLU A 537 0.03 31.85 13.89
N ILE A 538 -1.30 31.82 13.81
CA ILE A 538 -2.06 30.61 13.48
C ILE A 538 -2.38 30.54 11.99
N ARG A 539 -2.09 29.39 11.37
CA ARG A 539 -2.44 29.11 9.97
C ARG A 539 -3.23 27.83 9.83
N THR A 540 -4.35 27.93 9.11
CA THR A 540 -5.10 26.77 8.61
C THR A 540 -4.73 26.52 7.14
N PRO A 541 -4.06 25.41 6.81
CA PRO A 541 -3.96 24.85 5.48
C PRO A 541 -5.31 24.86 4.77
N GLN A 542 -5.42 25.53 3.62
CA GLN A 542 -6.52 25.24 2.71
C GLN A 542 -6.33 23.82 2.18
N THR A 543 -7.38 23.01 2.22
CA THR A 543 -7.44 21.68 1.62
C THR A 543 -7.35 21.81 0.10
N TRP A 544 -6.14 21.70 -0.45
CA TRP A 544 -5.97 21.43 -1.87
C TRP A 544 -6.13 19.93 -2.06
N ARG A 545 -7.34 19.47 -2.41
CA ARG A 545 -7.46 18.18 -3.08
C ARG A 545 -6.74 18.29 -4.43
N ASN A 546 -5.56 17.70 -4.50
CA ASN A 546 -5.27 16.58 -5.39
C ASN A 546 -3.88 16.01 -5.03
N LEU A 547 -3.88 14.74 -4.60
CA LEU A 547 -2.70 13.88 -4.60
C LEU A 547 -2.06 13.96 -5.99
N LYS A 548 -0.75 14.22 -6.05
CA LYS A 548 -0.02 14.13 -7.31
C LYS A 548 0.80 12.85 -7.30
N VAL A 549 0.46 11.93 -8.19
CA VAL A 549 1.32 10.79 -8.51
C VAL A 549 2.54 11.34 -9.24
N ALA A 550 3.73 11.11 -8.66
CA ALA A 550 4.99 11.33 -9.36
C ALA A 550 5.88 10.11 -9.15
N ASN A 551 6.17 9.39 -10.24
CA ASN A 551 7.20 8.34 -10.34
C ASN A 551 7.08 7.17 -9.34
N ARG A 552 5.95 6.46 -9.34
CA ARG A 552 5.80 5.10 -8.74
C ARG A 552 6.27 4.96 -7.27
N ALA A 553 6.29 6.04 -6.50
CA ALA A 553 6.52 6.05 -5.06
C ALA A 553 5.53 7.02 -4.39
N LEU A 554 4.92 6.61 -3.28
CA LEU A 554 4.12 7.47 -2.41
C LEU A 554 5.03 8.51 -1.74
N GLY A 555 5.17 9.67 -2.38
CA GLY A 555 5.85 10.83 -1.81
C GLY A 555 4.88 11.97 -1.64
N ILE A 556 4.56 12.33 -0.40
CA ILE A 556 3.80 13.54 -0.09
C ILE A 556 4.73 14.73 -0.37
N PRO A 557 4.39 15.65 -1.29
CA PRO A 557 5.17 16.87 -1.43
C PRO A 557 5.05 17.67 -0.14
N ASN A 558 6.20 18.04 0.45
CA ASN A 558 6.25 18.78 1.71
C ASN A 558 5.61 20.18 1.53
N THR A 559 4.30 20.28 1.75
CA THR A 559 3.56 21.56 1.62
C THR A 559 3.73 22.47 2.83
N ALA A 560 4.27 21.96 3.94
CA ALA A 560 4.66 22.76 5.08
C ALA A 560 5.79 23.74 4.70
N TYR A 561 6.75 23.31 3.86
CA TYR A 561 7.82 24.16 3.32
C TYR A 561 7.28 25.47 2.71
N ASN A 562 6.38 25.39 1.72
CA ASN A 562 5.89 26.57 1.00
C ASN A 562 5.11 27.50 1.93
N LYS A 563 4.36 26.96 2.89
CA LYS A 563 3.57 27.76 3.84
C LYS A 563 4.46 28.51 4.83
N ILE A 564 5.47 27.84 5.37
CA ILE A 564 6.47 28.46 6.25
C ILE A 564 7.25 29.52 5.46
N ALA A 565 7.68 29.20 4.24
CA ALA A 565 8.49 30.06 3.38
C ALA A 565 7.74 31.30 2.86
N ASP A 566 6.56 31.14 2.25
CA ASP A 566 5.78 32.25 1.69
C ASP A 566 5.39 33.24 2.77
N LYS A 567 5.11 32.75 3.98
CA LYS A 567 4.80 33.61 5.10
C LYS A 567 6.00 34.40 5.58
N PHE A 568 7.13 33.75 5.80
CA PHE A 568 8.35 34.45 6.19
C PHE A 568 8.74 35.53 5.16
N LYS A 569 8.53 35.27 3.86
CA LYS A 569 8.71 36.29 2.81
C LYS A 569 7.72 37.45 2.92
N SER A 570 6.44 37.17 3.14
CA SER A 570 5.38 38.18 3.18
C SER A 570 5.60 39.21 4.30
N ASP A 571 5.93 38.75 5.50
CA ASP A 571 5.97 39.60 6.69
C ASP A 571 7.30 40.34 6.86
N TYR A 572 8.40 39.69 6.48
CA TYR A 572 9.74 40.27 6.62
C TYR A 572 10.19 41.08 5.41
N ALA A 573 9.56 40.95 4.24
CA ALA A 573 9.84 41.84 3.10
C ALA A 573 9.43 43.30 3.39
N GLY A 574 8.58 43.54 4.41
CA GLY A 574 8.07 44.86 4.79
C GLY A 574 8.47 45.38 6.18
N SER A 575 8.94 44.54 7.11
CA SER A 575 9.12 44.92 8.51
C SER A 575 10.55 44.64 9.03
N ALA A 576 11.26 45.71 9.41
CA ALA A 576 12.59 45.61 10.02
C ALA A 576 12.53 45.48 11.55
N GLU A 577 11.34 45.27 12.14
CA GLU A 577 11.07 45.55 13.56
C GLU A 577 10.87 44.31 14.46
N LEU A 578 10.84 43.08 13.94
CA LEU A 578 10.69 41.83 14.72
C LEU A 578 11.95 41.42 15.52
N THR A 579 12.66 42.37 16.11
CA THR A 579 14.04 42.16 16.60
C THR A 579 14.17 41.86 18.11
N SER A 580 13.08 41.60 18.85
CA SER A 580 13.18 41.33 20.29
C SER A 580 12.30 40.21 20.87
N GLU A 581 11.33 39.67 20.14
CA GLU A 581 10.42 38.63 20.65
C GLU A 581 10.68 37.29 19.95
N LEU A 582 10.38 36.18 20.64
CA LEU A 582 10.48 34.85 20.05
C LEU A 582 9.29 34.64 19.10
N VAL A 583 9.58 34.25 17.86
CA VAL A 583 8.58 34.13 16.78
C VAL A 583 8.34 32.66 16.45
N PHE A 584 7.07 32.27 16.51
CA PHE A 584 6.60 30.93 16.18
C PHE A 584 5.48 30.97 15.15
N ILE A 585 5.47 29.98 14.25
CA ILE A 585 4.35 29.75 13.34
C ILE A 585 3.60 28.52 13.84
N ALA A 586 2.31 28.66 14.14
CA ALA A 586 1.42 27.57 14.51
C ALA A 586 0.63 27.07 13.29
N LEU A 587 0.88 25.83 12.90
CA LEU A 587 0.18 25.14 11.83
C LEU A 587 -0.92 24.25 12.41
N ASP A 588 -2.17 24.60 12.12
CA ASP A 588 -3.30 23.70 12.32
C ASP A 588 -3.27 22.60 11.27
N ILE A 589 -3.01 21.35 11.67
CA ILE A 589 -3.02 20.22 10.74
C ILE A 589 -4.26 19.32 10.89
N THR A 590 -5.29 19.77 11.62
CA THR A 590 -6.51 19.00 11.94
C THR A 590 -7.19 18.40 10.70
N GLN A 591 -7.25 19.18 9.61
CA GLN A 591 -7.90 18.79 8.35
C GLN A 591 -6.93 18.90 7.17
N SER A 592 -5.63 18.93 7.45
CA SER A 592 -4.57 19.11 6.45
C SER A 592 -4.00 17.76 6.04
N GLU A 593 -3.48 17.68 4.81
CA GLU A 593 -2.63 16.56 4.36
C GLU A 593 -1.20 16.65 4.94
N ILE A 594 -0.89 17.73 5.68
CA ILE A 594 0.40 17.91 6.36
C ILE A 594 0.49 16.99 7.58
N PHE A 595 1.48 16.12 7.58
CA PHE A 595 1.86 15.32 8.73
C PHE A 595 2.91 16.03 9.60
N PRO A 596 2.96 15.77 10.92
CA PRO A 596 4.01 16.30 11.81
C PRO A 596 5.42 16.11 11.26
N GLU A 597 5.68 14.96 10.61
CA GLU A 597 6.96 14.60 10.03
C GLU A 597 7.38 15.53 8.89
N GLU A 598 6.44 16.09 8.14
CA GLU A 598 6.71 17.06 7.06
C GLU A 598 7.11 18.43 7.61
N ILE A 599 6.60 18.80 8.78
CA ILE A 599 6.99 20.02 9.48
C ILE A 599 8.42 19.87 10.00
N ILE A 600 8.74 18.71 10.57
CA ILE A 600 10.11 18.35 10.96
C ILE A 600 11.03 18.32 9.73
N ALA A 601 10.59 17.72 8.62
CA ALA A 601 11.36 17.66 7.38
C ALA A 601 11.61 19.05 6.78
N SER A 602 10.65 19.97 6.88
CA SER A 602 10.80 21.36 6.42
C SER A 602 11.92 22.10 7.15
N LEU A 603 12.12 21.82 8.44
CA LEU A 603 13.11 22.50 9.27
C LEU A 603 14.46 21.78 9.31
N TYR A 604 14.45 20.45 9.40
CA TYR A 604 15.65 19.62 9.60
C TYR A 604 16.12 18.90 8.33
N GLY A 605 15.33 18.89 7.27
CA GLY A 605 15.53 18.05 6.09
C GLY A 605 14.76 16.73 6.18
N SER A 606 14.43 16.14 5.03
CA SER A 606 13.75 14.85 4.97
C SER A 606 14.66 13.72 5.47
N LEU A 607 14.11 12.73 6.18
CA LEU A 607 14.91 11.60 6.63
C LEU A 607 15.13 10.63 5.45
N LYS A 608 16.39 10.37 5.08
CA LYS A 608 16.78 9.41 4.05
C LYS A 608 17.72 8.36 4.64
N ILE A 609 17.67 7.15 4.12
CA ILE A 609 18.66 6.12 4.45
C ILE A 609 19.79 6.24 3.44
N GLN A 610 20.98 6.63 3.89
CA GLN A 610 22.18 6.65 3.06
C GLN A 610 22.80 5.26 3.07
N LEU A 611 22.73 4.58 1.93
CA LEU A 611 23.42 3.32 1.68
C LEU A 611 24.85 3.58 1.19
N THR A 612 25.83 3.00 1.88
CA THR A 612 27.23 2.99 1.45
C THR A 612 27.51 1.66 0.76
N TYR A 613 27.97 1.72 -0.49
CA TYR A 613 28.27 0.53 -1.28
C TYR A 613 29.78 0.29 -1.33
N ASP A 614 30.15 -0.98 -1.26
CA ASP A 614 31.49 -1.43 -1.59
C ASP A 614 31.69 -1.30 -3.11
N THR A 615 32.72 -0.57 -3.52
CA THR A 615 32.92 -0.21 -4.93
C THR A 615 33.34 -1.38 -5.81
N ASP A 616 33.87 -2.45 -5.22
CA ASP A 616 34.39 -3.60 -5.96
C ASP A 616 33.32 -4.69 -6.16
N THR A 617 32.44 -4.84 -5.18
CA THR A 617 31.36 -5.86 -5.18
C THR A 617 29.97 -5.29 -5.51
N GLY A 618 29.78 -3.99 -5.35
CA GLY A 618 28.48 -3.33 -5.52
C GLY A 618 27.47 -3.63 -4.40
N GLN A 619 27.88 -4.31 -3.32
CA GLN A 619 27.01 -4.64 -2.20
C GLN A 619 26.94 -3.47 -1.19
N ALA A 620 25.75 -3.23 -0.63
CA ALA A 620 25.57 -2.28 0.45
C ALA A 620 26.25 -2.83 1.72
N VAL A 621 27.23 -2.09 2.24
CA VAL A 621 28.04 -2.49 3.41
C VAL A 621 27.67 -1.72 4.68
N ASP A 622 26.96 -0.60 4.55
CA ASP A 622 26.50 0.22 5.67
C ASP A 622 25.26 1.01 5.26
N ASP A 623 24.33 1.19 6.19
CA ASP A 623 23.16 2.04 6.05
C ASP A 623 23.02 2.95 7.26
N ARG A 624 22.81 4.24 7.02
CA ARG A 624 22.59 5.18 8.12
C ARG A 624 21.50 6.19 7.81
N PRO A 625 20.64 6.52 8.78
CA PRO A 625 19.68 7.61 8.62
C PRO A 625 20.44 8.93 8.55
N VAL A 626 20.24 9.67 7.46
CA VAL A 626 20.73 11.03 7.25
C VAL A 626 19.53 11.94 6.96
N ARG A 627 19.68 13.23 7.25
CA ARG A 627 18.69 14.24 6.84
C ARG A 627 19.15 14.84 5.51
N ASP A 628 18.28 14.92 4.51
CA ASP A 628 18.58 15.61 3.28
C ASP A 628 18.42 17.11 3.46
N ALA A 629 19.54 17.81 3.36
CA ALA A 629 19.65 19.24 3.56
C ALA A 629 18.93 20.04 2.45
N ASP A 630 18.81 19.46 1.25
CA ASP A 630 18.16 20.11 0.11
C ASP A 630 16.62 20.22 0.29
N ASP A 631 16.06 19.39 1.17
CA ASP A 631 14.63 19.38 1.52
C ASP A 631 14.31 20.25 2.75
N ALA A 632 15.33 20.86 3.37
CA ALA A 632 15.19 21.77 4.49
C ALA A 632 15.06 23.23 4.03
N LEU A 633 14.52 24.11 4.87
CA LEU A 633 14.53 25.57 4.70
C LEU A 633 15.93 26.20 4.85
N GLN A 634 16.98 25.39 4.84
CA GLN A 634 18.36 25.77 5.09
C GLN A 634 18.85 26.81 4.07
N GLY A 635 19.51 27.86 4.58
CA GLY A 635 20.14 28.89 3.73
C GLY A 635 19.26 30.12 3.48
N TRP A 636 18.07 30.18 4.10
CA TRP A 636 17.28 31.41 4.18
C TRP A 636 17.69 32.23 5.39
N SER A 637 18.63 33.15 5.17
CA SER A 637 19.21 33.96 6.25
C SER A 637 18.17 34.71 7.11
N LEU A 638 17.00 35.04 6.57
CA LEU A 638 15.94 35.68 7.37
C LEU A 638 15.22 34.67 8.29
N LEU A 639 14.93 33.46 7.80
CA LEU A 639 14.27 32.40 8.58
C LEU A 639 15.24 31.81 9.62
N ASP A 640 16.47 31.53 9.19
CA ASP A 640 17.57 31.08 10.05
C ASP A 640 17.85 32.07 11.19
N ASP A 641 17.60 33.36 10.98
CA ASP A 641 17.92 34.38 11.99
C ASP A 641 16.78 34.68 12.96
N ASN A 642 15.52 34.43 12.57
CA ASN A 642 14.37 35.03 13.24
C ASN A 642 13.21 34.06 13.53
N LEU A 643 13.13 32.87 12.90
CA LEU A 643 12.12 31.87 13.24
C LEU A 643 12.65 30.97 14.37
N ASN A 644 12.00 30.99 15.54
CA ASN A 644 12.38 30.14 16.67
C ASN A 644 11.94 28.70 16.45
N GLY A 645 10.71 28.47 16.01
CA GLY A 645 10.21 27.14 15.75
C GLY A 645 8.83 27.15 15.09
N VAL A 646 8.38 25.97 14.71
CA VAL A 646 7.04 25.76 14.15
C VAL A 646 6.26 24.89 15.12
N ILE A 647 5.14 25.42 15.60
CA ILE A 647 4.16 24.67 16.39
C ILE A 647 3.28 23.94 15.38
N TRP A 648 3.04 22.66 15.58
CA TRP A 648 1.98 21.96 14.88
C TRP A 648 0.95 21.49 15.89
N TYR A 649 -0.31 21.53 15.51
CA TYR A 649 -1.37 21.04 16.39
C TYR A 649 -2.54 20.49 15.60
N THR A 650 -3.26 19.58 16.24
CA THR A 650 -4.58 19.09 15.84
C THR A 650 -5.57 19.44 16.93
N ALA A 651 -6.75 19.92 16.55
CA ALA A 651 -7.81 20.31 17.47
C ALA A 651 -9.08 19.52 17.12
N ARG A 652 -9.59 18.75 18.08
CA ARG A 652 -10.81 17.95 17.92
C ARG A 652 -11.80 18.26 19.02
N ILE A 653 -13.06 18.46 18.66
CA ILE A 653 -14.14 18.57 19.64
C ILE A 653 -14.66 17.16 19.90
N THR A 654 -14.59 16.72 21.16
CA THR A 654 -15.05 15.42 21.62
C THR A 654 -16.19 15.60 22.61
N THR A 655 -17.08 14.61 22.70
CA THR A 655 -18.12 14.58 23.73
C THR A 655 -17.67 13.63 24.83
N ASP A 656 -17.61 14.09 26.08
CA ASP A 656 -17.33 13.21 27.20
C ASP A 656 -18.54 12.35 27.59
N THR A 657 -18.33 11.40 28.50
CA THR A 657 -19.39 10.48 28.96
C THR A 657 -20.58 11.16 29.63
N ASP A 658 -20.43 12.42 30.05
CA ASP A 658 -21.48 13.23 30.67
C ASP A 658 -22.22 14.11 29.63
N GLY A 659 -21.88 13.98 28.34
CA GLY A 659 -22.45 14.79 27.26
C GLY A 659 -21.82 16.18 27.13
N THR A 660 -20.74 16.47 27.86
CA THR A 660 -20.06 17.77 27.83
C THR A 660 -19.07 17.80 26.67
N GLN A 661 -19.15 18.84 25.85
CA GLN A 661 -18.18 19.04 24.76
C GLN A 661 -16.84 19.49 25.35
N LYS A 662 -15.78 18.75 25.02
CA LYS A 662 -14.40 19.06 25.40
C LYS A 662 -13.55 19.19 24.15
N LEU A 663 -12.74 20.24 24.15
CA LEU A 663 -11.71 20.42 23.15
C LEU A 663 -10.50 19.58 23.55
N GLN A 664 -10.06 18.71 22.65
CA GLN A 664 -8.80 17.99 22.73
C GLN A 664 -7.85 18.64 21.72
N VAL A 665 -6.67 19.06 22.19
CA VAL A 665 -5.60 19.58 21.34
C VAL A 665 -4.37 18.73 21.55
N ASP A 666 -3.85 18.15 20.48
CA ASP A 666 -2.59 17.40 20.47
C ASP A 666 -1.61 18.13 19.52
N GLY A 667 -0.36 18.32 19.95
CA GLY A 667 0.64 19.07 19.16
C GLY A 667 2.04 19.01 19.75
N ASP A 668 2.99 19.65 19.07
CA ASP A 668 4.37 19.81 19.52
C ASP A 668 5.01 21.08 18.92
N VAL A 669 6.15 21.50 19.46
CA VAL A 669 6.94 22.65 18.98
C VAL A 669 8.26 22.16 18.40
N VAL A 670 8.39 22.25 17.07
CA VAL A 670 9.59 21.84 16.35
C VAL A 670 10.58 23.01 16.30
N PRO A 671 11.79 22.88 16.88
CA PRO A 671 12.78 23.94 16.86
C PRO A 671 13.30 24.18 15.44
N ASN A 672 13.57 25.43 15.08
CA ASN A 672 14.39 25.72 13.92
C ASN A 672 15.87 25.40 14.24
N PRO A 673 16.49 24.39 13.60
CA PRO A 673 17.88 24.00 13.88
C PRO A 673 18.90 25.03 13.41
N HIS A 674 18.49 25.98 12.58
CA HIS A 674 19.35 27.02 12.03
C HIS A 674 19.26 28.35 12.78
N HIS A 675 18.41 28.42 13.82
CA HIS A 675 18.30 29.60 14.67
C HIS A 675 19.63 29.98 15.33
N LYS A 676 19.96 31.28 15.34
CA LYS A 676 21.24 31.81 15.87
C LYS A 676 21.45 31.60 17.37
N ASP A 677 20.38 31.44 18.12
CA ASP A 677 20.42 31.23 19.57
C ASP A 677 20.57 29.75 19.93
N GLU A 678 21.65 29.41 20.66
CA GLU A 678 21.93 28.04 21.12
C GLU A 678 20.87 27.53 22.12
N ASP A 679 20.18 28.43 22.82
CA ASP A 679 19.13 28.09 23.79
C ASP A 679 17.75 27.85 23.12
N ASN A 680 17.64 28.04 21.80
CA ASN A 680 16.36 27.95 21.07
C ASN A 680 15.64 26.61 21.23
N ALA A 681 16.38 25.49 21.21
CA ALA A 681 15.79 24.17 21.42
C ALA A 681 15.18 24.03 22.83
N GLN A 682 15.81 24.63 23.84
CA GLN A 682 15.30 24.65 25.21
C GLN A 682 14.06 25.55 25.33
N TYR A 683 14.03 26.69 24.62
CA TYR A 683 12.84 27.55 24.55
C TYR A 683 11.67 26.82 23.89
N CYS A 684 11.89 26.14 22.77
CA CYS A 684 10.85 25.36 22.08
C CYS A 684 10.31 24.24 22.97
N SER A 685 11.19 23.49 23.65
CA SER A 685 10.77 22.43 24.59
C SER A 685 9.96 22.99 25.77
N THR A 686 10.35 24.16 26.31
CA THR A 686 9.61 24.81 27.41
C THR A 686 8.25 25.30 26.94
N LEU A 687 8.16 25.82 25.71
CA LEU A 687 6.91 26.25 25.10
C LEU A 687 6.00 25.05 24.82
N ALA A 688 6.54 23.92 24.34
CA ALA A 688 5.78 22.68 24.15
C ALA A 688 5.15 22.21 25.47
N ASP A 689 5.94 22.10 26.55
CA ASP A 689 5.48 21.73 27.89
C ASP A 689 4.42 22.71 28.47
N THR A 690 4.37 23.93 27.95
CA THR A 690 3.41 24.96 28.38
C THR A 690 2.09 24.86 27.60
N LEU A 691 2.14 24.47 26.33
CA LEU A 691 0.99 24.45 25.42
C LEU A 691 0.25 23.10 25.38
N PHE A 692 0.97 21.99 25.54
CA PHE A 692 0.48 20.61 25.42
C PHE A 692 0.89 19.78 26.64
#